data_AF-G0EVN9-F1
#
_entry.id   AF-G0EVN9-F1
#
_cell.length_a   1.000
_cell.length_b   1.000
_cell.length_c   1.000
_cell.angle_alpha   90.00
_cell.angle_beta   90.00
_cell.angle_gamma   90.00
#
_symmetry.space_group_name_H-M   'P 1'
#
loop_
_entity.id
_entity.type
_entity.pdbx_description
1 polymer ?
#
loop_
_entity_poly.entity_id
_entity_poly.type
_entity_poly.pdbx_seq_one_letter_code
_entity_poly.pdbx_strand_id
1 'polypeptide(L)'
;MRCTKCGFENPAGGKFCEECGQRLAQICPQCGHESSPTAKFCGACGVPLTELPATPVPAAEAMPAVLAPVLYTPPHLAERILAEQAAMEARGQAAGERKTITALFADMAGSTALIQDLDPEEARGLIDPVIALMMEAVHHYEGYVAKSLGDGILALFGAPIAHEDHPLRALYAALRMQEAMRRHGDRVRLEQGVPLQIRVGIHTGEVVVRSIRKDDLRADYDPVGHTIHIASRMEGVATPSSILVSESTHKLTEGYFEFKSLGTTHVKGIREPLAVYEVLGLGALRTRMQVAAHRGLARFVGRQAELERLQVALESAKAGQGQIVGVAGEAGVGKSRLYHEFKARSQRGCMVLETFSVSHGKAFPYLPLIDLLRNYFQITAQDDERLYREKVTGRLLTLDRTLEDHLPYLLYLLGIREAGSALPRMDATIRRQRTFEAIARLLVRESRNQTLMVLFEDLQWLDSETQAFLNILIEHVPDTRLLLLVNYRPEYAHNWDRKPYFTQLQLEPLEQGEAQGLLTALLGDHPSLVPLKLLIQAKTEGNPFFMEEVVKTLAEESVLLDQPGSYRIEKAPLSLHIPPTVQGVLAARIDRLPVAQKDLLQTLAIIGKEFPLSLIEHVTAQPEEQLRPLLSDLQAGDFIYERPAFPEVEYAFKHALTQEVVANSLLTDRRSVLHERTARAIEILFPGRLKDYCSELAHHYSKSGNTRKAIEYLELAGQQALQQSAHLEAVPHLSAALEFLKSLPDTPERARQELSLLLGLGIACITARGHGAPEVQTIYTRALALCEQGGETPQLFSAQLGMWSFYLLRGQLETAQALAERLHGLAQDTQEPEQLAEAHRVLGVTLFRRGKLSLARTHMEEALTLHRPDRQSYSHLLRYARNPAVHMRSTLSWILWYLGLPDQACTRSEEAIELARKASDPFGLALSLIFAAELHQRRCDEQRALECANAAIALSNDHGFQLYLAWGTILRGWALAGQGSHEDGIALMQQGFSALDSTGAILGQPSLLGLLADAYGRAGQCDAALRVTRDALTLARGTGERFDEPTLIRLKGELLLQMTAEDNEAEACFLKAIALARDEGARSIELRCALSLARLWHSQGKNLAARQILAEIQGLFKEGFDTVDWRQAKELQEHLS
;
A
#
# COMPACT_ATOMS: atom_id res chain seq x y z
N MET A 1 59.01 -47.08 -15.03
CA MET A 1 58.25 -45.81 -14.92
C MET A 1 56.85 -46.13 -14.45
N ARG A 2 56.43 -45.60 -13.30
CA ARG A 2 55.13 -45.93 -12.70
C ARG A 2 54.03 -45.06 -13.31
N CYS A 3 52.96 -45.65 -13.82
CA CYS A 3 51.85 -44.91 -14.41
C CYS A 3 51.14 -44.07 -13.34
N THR A 4 50.97 -42.77 -13.56
CA THR A 4 50.29 -41.86 -12.60
C THR A 4 48.80 -42.13 -12.46
N LYS A 5 48.20 -42.86 -13.42
CA LYS A 5 46.76 -43.19 -13.40
C LYS A 5 46.45 -44.53 -12.72
N CYS A 6 47.18 -45.60 -13.07
CA CYS A 6 46.90 -46.95 -12.51
C CYS A 6 48.00 -47.49 -11.58
N GLY A 7 49.15 -46.83 -11.49
CA GLY A 7 50.24 -47.27 -10.62
C GLY A 7 51.10 -48.42 -11.17
N PHE A 8 50.89 -48.90 -12.40
CA PHE A 8 51.66 -49.96 -13.04
C PHE A 8 53.10 -49.56 -13.39
N GLU A 9 54.07 -50.45 -13.17
CA GLU A 9 55.47 -50.22 -13.55
C GLU A 9 55.74 -50.60 -15.00
N ASN A 10 55.98 -49.60 -15.84
CA ASN A 10 56.31 -49.76 -17.25
C ASN A 10 57.83 -49.78 -17.50
N PRO A 11 58.33 -50.53 -18.51
CA PRO A 11 59.73 -50.52 -18.90
C PRO A 11 60.24 -49.13 -19.32
N ALA A 12 61.53 -48.87 -19.11
CA ALA A 12 62.15 -47.58 -19.42
C ALA A 12 62.16 -47.34 -20.95
N GLY A 13 61.42 -46.32 -21.43
CA GLY A 13 61.30 -45.98 -22.85
C GLY A 13 59.88 -46.16 -23.45
N GLY A 14 58.95 -46.77 -22.73
CA GLY A 14 57.55 -46.90 -23.16
C GLY A 14 56.83 -45.55 -23.25
N LYS A 15 56.16 -45.27 -24.38
CA LYS A 15 55.40 -44.01 -24.59
C LYS A 15 54.01 -44.03 -23.95
N PHE A 16 53.43 -45.21 -23.78
CA PHE A 16 52.12 -45.44 -23.19
C PHE A 16 52.23 -46.55 -22.14
N CYS A 17 51.33 -46.53 -21.16
CA CYS A 17 51.20 -47.57 -20.17
C CYS A 17 50.73 -48.85 -20.86
N GLU A 18 51.47 -49.96 -20.69
CA GLU A 18 51.13 -51.24 -21.29
C GLU A 18 49.85 -51.85 -20.71
N GLU A 19 49.43 -51.45 -19.52
CA GLU A 19 48.23 -51.96 -18.87
C GLU A 19 46.96 -51.14 -19.19
N CYS A 20 47.05 -49.81 -19.18
CA CYS A 20 45.85 -48.94 -19.30
C CYS A 20 45.88 -47.98 -20.50
N GLY A 21 46.93 -48.03 -21.33
CA GLY A 21 47.07 -47.19 -22.52
C GLY A 21 47.35 -45.69 -22.25
N GLN A 22 47.45 -45.27 -20.98
CA GLN A 22 47.72 -43.88 -20.63
C GLN A 22 49.10 -43.43 -21.12
N ARG A 23 49.19 -42.30 -21.81
CA ARG A 23 50.47 -41.73 -22.27
C ARG A 23 51.33 -41.35 -21.06
N LEU A 24 52.60 -41.78 -21.07
CA LEU A 24 53.49 -41.64 -19.91
C LEU A 24 54.30 -40.34 -19.91
N ALA A 25 54.41 -39.64 -21.05
CA ALA A 25 55.14 -38.37 -21.17
C ALA A 25 54.49 -37.24 -20.35
N GLN A 26 55.31 -36.39 -19.72
CA GLN A 26 54.84 -35.20 -19.00
C GLN A 26 54.78 -34.01 -19.95
N ILE A 27 53.69 -33.25 -19.91
CA ILE A 27 53.56 -32.03 -20.70
C ILE A 27 53.87 -30.85 -19.78
N CYS A 28 54.77 -29.97 -20.22
CA CYS A 28 55.07 -28.77 -19.44
C CYS A 28 53.82 -27.89 -19.32
N PRO A 29 53.37 -27.55 -18.10
CA PRO A 29 52.15 -26.77 -17.91
C PRO A 29 52.28 -25.32 -18.41
N GLN A 30 53.52 -24.83 -18.58
CA GLN A 30 53.75 -23.47 -19.04
C GLN A 30 53.86 -23.34 -20.57
N CYS A 31 54.48 -24.31 -21.26
CA CYS A 31 54.76 -24.18 -22.69
C CYS A 31 54.25 -25.34 -23.56
N GLY A 32 53.65 -26.37 -22.96
CA GLY A 32 53.10 -27.51 -23.70
C GLY A 32 54.14 -28.50 -24.28
N HIS A 33 55.43 -28.32 -24.01
CA HIS A 33 56.47 -29.22 -24.51
C HIS A 33 56.42 -30.60 -23.84
N GLU A 34 56.42 -31.67 -24.64
CA GLU A 34 56.47 -33.05 -24.14
C GLU A 34 57.88 -33.38 -23.62
N SER A 35 57.99 -33.58 -22.32
CA SER A 35 59.21 -33.96 -21.64
C SER A 35 59.14 -35.43 -21.21
N SER A 36 60.32 -36.07 -21.10
CA SER A 36 60.37 -37.46 -20.63
C SER A 36 59.77 -37.58 -19.23
N PRO A 37 59.21 -38.73 -18.85
CA PRO A 37 58.50 -38.87 -17.57
C PRO A 37 59.41 -38.75 -16.34
N THR A 38 60.74 -38.82 -16.54
CA THR A 38 61.76 -38.64 -15.51
C THR A 38 62.39 -37.25 -15.52
N ALA A 39 61.97 -36.36 -16.42
CA ALA A 39 62.50 -35.01 -16.52
C ALA A 39 61.97 -34.15 -15.36
N LYS A 40 62.87 -33.67 -14.50
CA LYS A 40 62.51 -32.78 -13.38
C LYS A 40 62.23 -31.34 -13.82
N PHE A 41 62.71 -30.96 -15.01
CA PHE A 41 62.52 -29.65 -15.61
C PHE A 41 62.19 -29.82 -17.09
N CYS A 42 61.43 -28.88 -17.64
CA CYS A 42 61.13 -28.82 -19.05
C CYS A 42 62.41 -28.53 -19.84
N GLY A 43 62.76 -29.41 -20.80
CA GLY A 43 63.94 -29.21 -21.66
C GLY A 43 63.86 -27.99 -22.58
N ALA A 44 62.68 -27.39 -22.74
CA ALA A 44 62.46 -26.22 -23.59
C ALA A 44 62.43 -24.90 -22.82
N CYS A 45 61.64 -24.79 -21.74
CA CYS A 45 61.48 -23.54 -20.99
C CYS A 45 62.10 -23.55 -19.58
N GLY A 46 62.66 -24.68 -19.14
CA GLY A 46 63.35 -24.80 -17.85
C GLY A 46 62.44 -24.86 -16.61
N VAL A 47 61.10 -24.80 -16.76
CA VAL A 47 60.20 -24.87 -15.61
C VAL A 47 60.22 -26.25 -14.94
N PRO A 48 60.21 -26.33 -13.59
CA PRO A 48 60.16 -27.60 -12.88
C PRO A 48 58.84 -28.33 -13.14
N LEU A 49 58.91 -29.64 -13.37
CA LEU A 49 57.75 -30.50 -13.71
C LEU A 49 57.29 -31.38 -12.54
N THR A 50 57.82 -31.15 -11.33
CA THR A 50 57.48 -31.94 -10.13
C THR A 50 57.12 -31.02 -8.96
N GLU A 51 55.89 -31.13 -8.45
CA GLU A 51 55.42 -30.47 -7.23
C GLU A 51 55.55 -31.41 -6.02
N LEU A 52 56.16 -30.94 -4.93
CA LEU A 52 55.78 -31.28 -3.55
C LEU A 52 56.01 -30.04 -2.65
N PRO A 53 55.19 -29.83 -1.61
CA PRO A 53 54.93 -28.51 -1.04
C PRO A 53 55.87 -28.14 0.11
N ALA A 54 56.33 -26.88 0.15
CA ALA A 54 56.96 -26.29 1.32
C ALA A 54 56.58 -24.80 1.48
N THR A 55 56.11 -24.51 2.69
CA THR A 55 55.88 -23.24 3.41
C THR A 55 56.60 -21.97 2.92
N PRO A 56 55.96 -20.78 2.97
CA PRO A 56 56.66 -19.51 2.90
C PRO A 56 56.80 -18.80 4.26
N VAL A 57 58.02 -18.32 4.53
CA VAL A 57 58.35 -17.15 5.38
C VAL A 57 59.45 -16.38 4.61
N PRO A 58 59.66 -15.08 4.83
CA PRO A 58 58.89 -13.93 4.35
C PRO A 58 59.70 -13.12 3.30
N ALA A 59 59.04 -12.51 2.33
CA ALA A 59 59.70 -11.55 1.43
C ALA A 59 59.50 -10.13 1.96
N ALA A 60 60.61 -9.48 2.31
CA ALA A 60 60.70 -8.05 2.52
C ALA A 60 60.71 -7.32 1.17
N GLU A 61 59.88 -6.30 1.11
CA GLU A 61 59.99 -5.05 0.33
C GLU A 61 59.99 -5.14 -1.20
N ALA A 62 58.77 -5.15 -1.74
CA ALA A 62 58.39 -4.30 -2.86
C ALA A 62 57.34 -3.28 -2.36
N MET A 63 57.56 -1.98 -2.61
CA MET A 63 56.64 -0.90 -2.22
C MET A 63 55.24 -1.06 -2.86
N PRO A 64 54.17 -0.57 -2.23
CA PRO A 64 52.81 -1.02 -2.50
C PRO A 64 52.16 -0.21 -3.62
N ALA A 65 51.78 -0.90 -4.70
CA ALA A 65 50.76 -0.40 -5.63
C ALA A 65 49.37 -0.66 -5.02
N VAL A 66 48.59 0.42 -4.90
CA VAL A 66 47.28 0.55 -4.25
C VAL A 66 46.36 -0.67 -4.44
N LEU A 67 46.05 -1.34 -3.32
CA LEU A 67 45.33 -2.63 -3.18
C LEU A 67 43.80 -2.46 -3.12
N ALA A 68 43.08 -3.50 -3.54
CA ALA A 68 41.61 -3.58 -3.59
C ALA A 68 40.93 -3.59 -2.19
N PRO A 69 39.61 -3.28 -2.11
CA PRO A 69 38.88 -3.11 -0.84
C PRO A 69 38.85 -4.29 0.15
N VAL A 70 39.12 -5.51 -0.33
CA VAL A 70 38.85 -6.74 0.41
C VAL A 70 39.94 -7.07 1.44
N LEU A 71 41.19 -6.62 1.23
CA LEU A 71 42.33 -7.04 2.08
C LEU A 71 42.35 -6.41 3.47
N TYR A 72 41.61 -5.33 3.69
CA TYR A 72 41.52 -4.60 4.96
C TYR A 72 40.17 -4.78 5.67
N THR A 73 39.29 -5.65 5.13
CA THR A 73 37.96 -5.94 5.67
C THR A 73 38.00 -7.15 6.61
N PRO A 74 37.34 -7.14 7.79
CA PRO A 74 37.29 -8.30 8.68
C PRO A 74 36.80 -9.58 7.97
N PRO A 75 37.35 -10.78 8.26
CA PRO A 75 37.09 -12.00 7.49
C PRO A 75 35.61 -12.36 7.32
N HIS A 76 34.83 -12.25 8.39
CA HIS A 76 33.39 -12.56 8.38
C HIS A 76 32.57 -11.60 7.50
N LEU A 77 33.00 -10.34 7.39
CA LEU A 77 32.35 -9.33 6.56
C LEU A 77 32.80 -9.51 5.10
N ALA A 78 34.09 -9.77 4.88
CA ALA A 78 34.66 -10.06 3.58
C ALA A 78 34.01 -11.29 2.91
N GLU A 79 33.82 -12.39 3.64
CA GLU A 79 33.16 -13.60 3.12
C GLU A 79 31.73 -13.32 2.63
N ARG A 80 30.93 -12.58 3.41
CA ARG A 80 29.55 -12.22 3.02
C ARG A 80 29.50 -11.27 1.83
N ILE A 81 30.41 -10.28 1.80
CA ILE A 81 30.51 -9.34 0.67
C ILE A 81 30.89 -10.10 -0.60
N LEU A 82 31.89 -10.98 -0.53
CA LEU A 82 32.34 -11.79 -1.66
C LEU A 82 31.24 -12.73 -2.16
N ALA A 83 30.47 -13.34 -1.26
CA ALA A 83 29.33 -14.17 -1.63
C ALA A 83 28.27 -13.36 -2.39
N GLU A 84 27.93 -12.17 -1.92
CA GLU A 84 26.96 -11.29 -2.60
C GLU A 84 27.49 -10.79 -3.95
N GLN A 85 28.78 -10.45 -4.03
CA GLN A 85 29.44 -10.05 -5.27
C GLN A 85 29.46 -11.19 -6.30
N ALA A 86 29.88 -12.39 -5.89
CA ALA A 86 29.89 -13.57 -6.76
C ALA A 86 28.48 -13.91 -7.26
N ALA A 87 27.48 -13.76 -6.40
CA ALA A 87 26.07 -13.93 -6.77
C ALA A 87 25.60 -12.91 -7.81
N MET A 88 25.93 -11.63 -7.64
CA MET A 88 25.58 -10.58 -8.62
C MET A 88 26.32 -10.81 -9.94
N GLU A 89 27.61 -11.20 -9.89
CA GLU A 89 28.39 -11.50 -11.10
C GLU A 89 27.87 -12.70 -11.87
N ALA A 90 27.49 -13.79 -11.19
CA ALA A 90 26.87 -14.95 -11.81
C ALA A 90 25.57 -14.60 -12.57
N ARG A 91 24.91 -13.52 -12.15
CA ARG A 91 23.65 -13.02 -12.74
C ARG A 91 23.87 -12.02 -13.90
N GLY A 92 25.10 -11.56 -14.16
CA GLY A 92 25.48 -10.68 -15.30
C GLY A 92 25.25 -9.17 -15.09
N GLN A 93 25.62 -8.34 -16.09
CA GLN A 93 25.60 -6.85 -15.99
C GLN A 93 24.22 -6.23 -15.68
N ALA A 94 23.11 -6.97 -15.88
CA ALA A 94 21.75 -6.54 -15.56
C ALA A 94 21.35 -6.82 -14.09
N ALA A 95 22.23 -7.42 -13.28
CA ALA A 95 21.94 -7.93 -11.94
C ALA A 95 22.25 -6.94 -10.81
N GLY A 96 21.88 -5.68 -10.99
CA GLY A 96 21.93 -4.72 -9.88
C GLY A 96 20.73 -4.86 -8.93
N GLU A 97 20.81 -4.20 -7.79
CA GLU A 97 19.73 -4.12 -6.80
C GLU A 97 19.48 -2.66 -6.40
N ARG A 98 18.22 -2.33 -6.12
CA ARG A 98 17.85 -1.06 -5.47
C ARG A 98 17.94 -1.24 -3.96
N LYS A 99 18.72 -0.41 -3.29
CA LYS A 99 18.86 -0.42 -1.83
C LYS A 99 18.77 0.99 -1.26
N THR A 100 18.19 1.11 -0.08
CA THR A 100 18.29 2.30 0.76
C THR A 100 19.56 2.18 1.58
N ILE A 101 20.45 3.16 1.47
CA ILE A 101 21.76 3.16 2.13
C ILE A 101 21.99 4.45 2.90
N THR A 102 22.97 4.43 3.81
CA THR A 102 23.59 5.64 4.35
C THR A 102 25.00 5.74 3.82
N ALA A 103 25.27 6.79 3.05
CA ALA A 103 26.59 7.11 2.55
C ALA A 103 27.30 8.07 3.51
N LEU A 104 28.56 7.75 3.83
CA LEU A 104 29.45 8.55 4.67
C LEU A 104 30.66 8.94 3.84
N PHE A 105 30.92 10.24 3.75
CA PHE A 105 32.17 10.81 3.26
C PHE A 105 32.95 11.36 4.44
N ALA A 106 34.23 11.04 4.51
CA ALA A 106 35.14 11.63 5.49
C ALA A 106 36.43 12.06 4.79
N ASP A 107 36.91 13.26 5.07
CA ASP A 107 38.12 13.82 4.46
C ASP A 107 38.95 14.62 5.48
N MET A 108 40.26 14.72 5.24
CA MET A 108 41.17 15.53 6.03
C MET A 108 40.96 17.02 5.76
N ALA A 109 40.69 17.78 6.82
CA ALA A 109 40.48 19.22 6.70
C ALA A 109 41.78 19.94 6.31
N GLY A 110 41.81 20.54 5.12
CA GLY A 110 42.95 21.36 4.67
C GLY A 110 44.18 20.54 4.27
N SER A 111 43.99 19.27 3.92
CA SER A 111 45.03 18.33 3.45
C SER A 111 46.01 18.96 2.46
N THR A 112 45.52 19.69 1.45
CA THR A 112 46.36 20.32 0.42
C THR A 112 47.37 21.30 1.00
N ALA A 113 46.97 22.10 1.98
CA ALA A 113 47.86 23.06 2.64
C ALA A 113 48.85 22.37 3.59
N LEU A 114 48.46 21.22 4.17
CA LEU A 114 49.30 20.43 5.07
C LEU A 114 50.42 19.68 4.34
N ILE A 115 50.20 19.29 3.08
CA ILE A 115 51.15 18.49 2.28
C ILE A 115 51.88 19.29 1.20
N GLN A 116 51.52 20.55 0.97
CA GLN A 116 52.07 21.38 -0.12
C GLN A 116 53.60 21.49 -0.07
N ASP A 117 54.17 21.56 1.14
CA ASP A 117 55.60 21.75 1.38
C ASP A 117 56.32 20.45 1.83
N LEU A 118 55.64 19.30 1.82
CA LEU A 118 56.18 18.00 2.22
C LEU A 118 56.62 17.17 1.01
N ASP A 119 57.62 16.30 1.20
CA ASP A 119 57.95 15.28 0.20
C ASP A 119 56.78 14.27 0.06
N PRO A 120 56.51 13.70 -1.14
CA PRO A 120 55.45 12.72 -1.33
C PRO A 120 55.48 11.52 -0.36
N GLU A 121 56.67 11.06 0.08
CA GLU A 121 56.78 9.99 1.08
C GLU A 121 56.37 10.46 2.48
N GLU A 122 56.74 11.69 2.85
CA GLU A 122 56.36 12.32 4.12
C GLU A 122 54.86 12.62 4.16
N ALA A 123 54.30 13.13 3.05
CA ALA A 123 52.87 13.35 2.88
C ALA A 123 52.08 12.03 3.03
N ARG A 124 52.58 10.94 2.44
CA ARG A 124 51.99 9.61 2.58
C ARG A 124 52.07 9.09 4.03
N GLY A 125 53.21 9.30 4.70
CA GLY A 125 53.39 8.95 6.11
C GLY A 125 52.40 9.66 7.05
N LEU A 126 51.88 10.82 6.64
CA LEU A 126 50.88 11.60 7.37
C LEU A 126 49.44 11.20 7.02
N ILE A 127 49.16 10.83 5.76
CA ILE A 127 47.82 10.47 5.28
C ILE A 127 47.44 9.01 5.61
N ASP A 128 48.33 8.03 5.36
CA ASP A 128 48.03 6.60 5.50
C ASP A 128 47.49 6.23 6.90
N PRO A 129 48.06 6.74 8.03
CA PRO A 129 47.52 6.49 9.36
C PRO A 129 46.11 7.05 9.58
N VAL A 130 45.81 8.21 9.01
CA VAL A 130 44.49 8.85 9.13
C VAL A 130 43.44 8.04 8.38
N ILE A 131 43.74 7.63 7.15
CA ILE A 131 42.87 6.76 6.35
C ILE A 131 42.64 5.42 7.07
N ALA A 132 43.68 4.81 7.64
CA ALA A 132 43.56 3.57 8.40
C ALA A 132 42.61 3.70 9.60
N LEU A 133 42.69 4.80 10.37
CA LEU A 133 41.78 5.08 11.49
C LEU A 133 40.33 5.25 11.02
N MET A 134 40.13 5.96 9.90
CA MET A 134 38.79 6.10 9.32
C MET A 134 38.21 4.73 8.92
N MET A 135 38.99 3.93 8.19
CA MET A 135 38.57 2.60 7.73
C MET A 135 38.27 1.64 8.88
N GLU A 136 39.10 1.64 9.93
CA GLU A 136 38.86 0.85 11.14
C GLU A 136 37.51 1.22 11.78
N ALA A 137 37.20 2.51 11.88
CA ALA A 137 35.94 2.97 12.45
C ALA A 137 34.71 2.56 11.61
N VAL A 138 34.81 2.56 10.28
CA VAL A 138 33.74 2.06 9.39
C VAL A 138 33.52 0.57 9.62
N HIS A 139 34.59 -0.23 9.54
CA HIS A 139 34.53 -1.68 9.62
C HIS A 139 34.06 -2.17 10.99
N HIS A 140 34.40 -1.42 12.05
CA HIS A 140 33.94 -1.69 13.40
C HIS A 140 32.41 -1.71 13.52
N TYR A 141 31.70 -0.91 12.71
CA TYR A 141 30.23 -0.87 12.68
C TYR A 141 29.64 -1.60 11.44
N GLU A 142 30.41 -2.54 10.87
CA GLU A 142 30.06 -3.34 9.69
C GLU A 142 29.72 -2.48 8.44
N GLY A 143 30.27 -1.26 8.35
CA GLY A 143 30.21 -0.48 7.12
C GLY A 143 31.19 -1.01 6.07
N TYR A 144 30.94 -0.67 4.81
CA TYR A 144 31.78 -1.04 3.68
C TYR A 144 32.48 0.20 3.10
N VAL A 145 33.82 0.20 3.09
CA VAL A 145 34.59 1.27 2.43
C VAL A 145 34.62 1.02 0.93
N ALA A 146 33.78 1.74 0.19
CA ALA A 146 33.63 1.58 -1.24
C ALA A 146 34.81 2.17 -2.03
N LYS A 147 35.40 3.28 -1.54
CA LYS A 147 36.50 3.95 -2.23
C LYS A 147 37.39 4.75 -1.26
N SER A 148 38.70 4.71 -1.49
CA SER A 148 39.65 5.69 -0.94
C SER A 148 39.86 6.82 -1.95
N LEU A 149 39.80 8.06 -1.49
CA LEU A 149 39.85 9.28 -2.30
C LEU A 149 41.23 9.97 -2.25
N GLY A 150 42.22 9.33 -1.62
CA GLY A 150 43.53 9.92 -1.32
C GLY A 150 43.60 10.29 0.15
N ASP A 151 43.10 11.47 0.49
CA ASP A 151 43.01 12.07 1.84
C ASP A 151 41.69 11.81 2.57
N GLY A 152 40.72 11.20 1.87
CA GLY A 152 39.44 10.82 2.42
C GLY A 152 38.95 9.43 2.01
N ILE A 153 37.77 9.06 2.51
CA ILE A 153 37.07 7.81 2.21
C ILE A 153 35.60 8.03 1.86
N LEU A 154 35.07 7.12 1.04
CA LEU A 154 33.65 6.89 0.85
C LEU A 154 33.27 5.55 1.46
N ALA A 155 32.39 5.56 2.44
CA ALA A 155 31.84 4.39 3.08
C ALA A 155 30.32 4.30 2.92
N LEU A 156 29.81 3.06 2.82
CA LEU A 156 28.40 2.74 2.68
C LEU A 156 27.95 1.87 3.85
N PHE A 157 26.80 2.20 4.40
CA PHE A 157 26.08 1.38 5.38
C PHE A 157 24.75 0.96 4.77
N GLY A 158 24.37 -0.31 4.93
CA GLY A 158 23.18 -0.88 4.29
C GLY A 158 23.42 -1.44 2.88
N ALA A 159 24.67 -1.43 2.41
CA ALA A 159 25.09 -2.09 1.17
C ALA A 159 26.57 -2.53 1.28
N PRO A 160 26.94 -3.72 0.76
CA PRO A 160 26.10 -4.71 0.08
C PRO A 160 25.11 -5.46 0.94
N ILE A 161 25.27 -5.40 2.26
CA ILE A 161 24.38 -6.06 3.20
C ILE A 161 23.45 -5.00 3.79
N ALA A 162 22.14 -5.19 3.66
CA ALA A 162 21.15 -4.33 4.29
C ALA A 162 21.18 -4.48 5.83
N HIS A 163 21.16 -3.35 6.52
CA HIS A 163 21.09 -3.28 7.98
C HIS A 163 19.91 -2.40 8.36
N GLU A 164 19.06 -2.85 9.29
CA GLU A 164 17.88 -2.08 9.73
C GLU A 164 18.22 -0.75 10.41
N ASP A 165 19.47 -0.62 10.87
CA ASP A 165 20.02 0.51 11.61
C ASP A 165 21.20 1.15 10.88
N HIS A 166 21.26 1.01 9.54
CA HIS A 166 22.34 1.57 8.73
C HIS A 166 22.65 3.06 9.00
N PRO A 167 21.66 3.95 9.30
CA PRO A 167 21.96 5.33 9.65
C PRO A 167 22.64 5.46 11.02
N LEU A 168 22.19 4.69 12.02
CA LEU A 168 22.78 4.70 13.37
C LEU A 168 24.25 4.28 13.30
N ARG A 169 24.54 3.20 12.57
CA ARG A 169 25.91 2.67 12.38
C ARG A 169 26.83 3.70 11.73
N ALA A 170 26.35 4.43 10.73
CA ALA A 170 27.13 5.48 10.09
C ALA A 170 27.49 6.61 11.06
N LEU A 171 26.55 7.05 11.90
CA LEU A 171 26.81 8.10 12.90
C LEU A 171 27.74 7.61 14.02
N TYR A 172 27.58 6.37 14.48
CA TYR A 172 28.51 5.77 15.44
C TYR A 172 29.93 5.67 14.87
N ALA A 173 30.06 5.25 13.61
CA ALA A 173 31.35 5.24 12.92
C ALA A 173 31.94 6.64 12.83
N ALA A 174 31.16 7.65 12.45
CA ALA A 174 31.62 9.04 12.38
C ALA A 174 32.10 9.60 13.73
N LEU A 175 31.37 9.35 14.81
CA LEU A 175 31.81 9.76 16.16
C LEU A 175 33.11 9.03 16.58
N ARG A 176 33.21 7.73 16.28
CA ARG A 176 34.44 6.96 16.52
C ARG A 176 35.61 7.50 15.72
N MET A 177 35.40 7.89 14.45
CA MET A 177 36.42 8.52 13.61
C MET A 177 36.91 9.82 14.24
N GLN A 178 36.00 10.71 14.65
CA GLN A 178 36.36 11.99 15.27
C GLN A 178 37.16 11.79 16.57
N GLU A 179 36.75 10.85 17.43
CA GLU A 179 37.46 10.56 18.68
C GLU A 179 38.84 9.90 18.45
N ALA A 180 38.94 8.96 17.51
CA ALA A 180 40.22 8.35 17.14
C ALA A 180 41.17 9.38 16.52
N MET A 181 40.64 10.25 15.66
CA MET A 181 41.39 11.34 15.04
C MET A 181 41.86 12.35 16.08
N ARG A 182 41.03 12.71 17.08
CA ARG A 182 41.43 13.61 18.17
C ARG A 182 42.63 13.07 18.94
N ARG A 183 42.58 11.79 19.36
CA ARG A 183 43.69 11.15 20.09
C ARG A 183 44.98 11.07 19.27
N HIS A 184 44.85 10.75 17.98
CA HIS A 184 46.01 10.68 17.09
C HIS A 184 46.57 12.07 16.78
N GLY A 185 45.70 13.04 16.52
CA GLY A 185 46.04 14.45 16.27
C GLY A 185 46.73 15.11 17.47
N ASP A 186 46.30 14.83 18.70
CA ASP A 186 46.97 15.32 19.91
C ASP A 186 48.42 14.81 20.00
N ARG A 187 48.67 13.54 19.65
CA ARG A 187 50.01 12.96 19.59
C ARG A 187 50.85 13.59 18.49
N VAL A 188 50.34 13.68 17.27
CA VAL A 188 51.07 14.28 16.13
C VAL A 188 51.34 15.77 16.36
N ARG A 189 50.40 16.50 16.98
CA ARG A 189 50.60 17.90 17.33
C ARG A 189 51.71 18.10 18.36
N LEU A 190 51.85 17.19 19.33
CA LEU A 190 52.94 17.19 20.31
C LEU A 190 54.30 16.87 19.67
N GLU A 191 54.32 15.98 18.68
CA GLU A 191 55.55 15.51 18.03
C GLU A 191 56.02 16.40 16.87
N GLN A 192 55.09 16.94 16.08
CA GLN A 192 55.34 17.59 14.78
C GLN A 192 54.68 18.98 14.65
N GLY A 193 53.87 19.41 15.61
CA GLY A 193 53.24 20.74 15.60
C GLY A 193 52.05 20.91 14.63
N VAL A 194 51.65 19.84 13.93
CA VAL A 194 50.59 19.88 12.91
C VAL A 194 49.23 19.52 13.50
N PRO A 195 48.17 20.34 13.33
CA PRO A 195 46.82 20.00 13.74
C PRO A 195 46.14 19.11 12.68
N LEU A 196 45.90 17.84 12.99
CA LEU A 196 45.14 16.92 12.13
C LEU A 196 43.67 16.90 12.52
N GLN A 197 42.79 17.23 11.57
CA GLN A 197 41.34 17.26 11.75
C GLN A 197 40.65 16.66 10.53
N ILE A 198 39.44 16.13 10.73
CA ILE A 198 38.63 15.55 9.67
C ILE A 198 37.24 16.19 9.63
N ARG A 199 36.61 16.13 8.46
CA ARG A 199 35.22 16.55 8.24
C ARG A 199 34.42 15.34 7.81
N VAL A 200 33.18 15.24 8.23
CA VAL A 200 32.33 14.09 7.88
C VAL A 200 30.97 14.57 7.40
N GLY A 201 30.52 14.01 6.27
CA GLY A 201 29.21 14.25 5.69
C GLY A 201 28.43 12.95 5.50
N ILE A 202 27.17 12.94 5.95
CA ILE A 202 26.34 11.72 5.94
C ILE A 202 24.98 12.01 5.32
N HIS A 203 24.54 11.14 4.42
CA HIS A 203 23.21 11.19 3.83
C HIS A 203 22.60 9.81 3.64
N THR A 204 21.29 9.72 3.84
CA THR A 204 20.50 8.50 3.69
C THR A 204 19.53 8.63 2.54
N GLY A 205 19.53 7.66 1.62
CA GLY A 205 18.68 7.65 0.43
C GLY A 205 18.84 6.37 -0.41
N GLU A 206 18.05 6.26 -1.48
CA GLU A 206 18.09 5.12 -2.39
C GLU A 206 19.27 5.19 -3.37
N VAL A 207 19.85 4.04 -3.69
CA VAL A 207 20.87 3.87 -4.73
C VAL A 207 20.62 2.60 -5.54
N VAL A 208 21.16 2.59 -6.75
CA VAL A 208 21.31 1.37 -7.54
C VAL A 208 22.73 0.84 -7.34
N VAL A 209 22.81 -0.38 -6.85
CA VAL A 209 24.06 -1.13 -6.73
C VAL A 209 24.26 -1.96 -7.99
N ARG A 210 25.46 -1.92 -8.57
CA ARG A 210 25.89 -2.85 -9.64
C ARG A 210 27.33 -3.29 -9.41
N SER A 211 27.67 -4.50 -9.85
CA SER A 211 29.06 -4.89 -10.07
C SER A 211 29.48 -4.44 -11.47
N ILE A 212 30.50 -3.58 -11.56
CA ILE A 212 31.06 -3.14 -12.84
C ILE A 212 32.45 -3.75 -12.97
N ARG A 213 32.65 -4.61 -13.98
CA ARG A 213 33.99 -5.04 -14.38
C ARG A 213 34.66 -3.88 -15.12
N LYS A 214 35.77 -3.37 -14.60
CA LYS A 214 36.75 -2.65 -15.41
C LYS A 214 37.76 -3.66 -15.96
N ASP A 215 38.15 -3.49 -17.22
CA ASP A 215 39.17 -4.30 -17.87
C ASP A 215 40.41 -4.40 -16.94
N ASP A 216 40.82 -5.63 -16.66
CA ASP A 216 41.82 -6.10 -15.69
C ASP A 216 41.41 -6.16 -14.19
N LEU A 217 40.91 -7.35 -13.79
CA LEU A 217 40.95 -7.94 -12.44
C LEU A 217 40.27 -7.20 -11.27
N ARG A 218 39.42 -6.19 -11.50
CA ARG A 218 38.76 -5.43 -10.41
C ARG A 218 37.25 -5.35 -10.58
N ALA A 219 36.52 -5.85 -9.58
CA ALA A 219 35.08 -5.61 -9.40
C ALA A 219 34.90 -4.53 -8.33
N ASP A 220 34.70 -3.28 -8.74
CA ASP A 220 34.39 -2.19 -7.82
C ASP A 220 32.87 -2.12 -7.61
N TYR A 221 32.47 -1.95 -6.35
CA TYR A 221 31.08 -1.76 -5.95
C TYR A 221 30.73 -0.27 -6.08
N ASP A 222 30.19 0.13 -7.22
CA ASP A 222 29.94 1.55 -7.54
C ASP A 222 28.45 1.89 -7.34
N PRO A 223 28.05 2.49 -6.20
CA PRO A 223 26.68 2.94 -6.00
C PRO A 223 26.37 4.12 -6.92
N VAL A 224 25.38 3.95 -7.79
CA VAL A 224 24.90 5.01 -8.68
C VAL A 224 23.63 5.62 -8.10
N GLY A 225 23.65 6.92 -7.81
CA GLY A 225 22.49 7.66 -7.33
C GLY A 225 22.81 9.04 -6.76
N HIS A 226 21.80 9.90 -6.66
CA HIS A 226 21.92 11.24 -6.06
C HIS A 226 22.40 11.19 -4.60
N THR A 227 22.12 10.10 -3.88
CA THR A 227 22.50 9.87 -2.48
C THR A 227 24.00 10.06 -2.22
N ILE A 228 24.87 9.56 -3.10
CA ILE A 228 26.33 9.68 -2.97
C ILE A 228 26.77 11.14 -3.11
N HIS A 229 26.18 11.86 -4.07
CA HIS A 229 26.49 13.27 -4.28
C HIS A 229 26.05 14.12 -3.08
N ILE A 230 24.89 13.86 -2.49
CA ILE A 230 24.41 14.62 -1.33
C ILE A 230 25.35 14.41 -0.12
N ALA A 231 25.77 13.17 0.16
CA ALA A 231 26.69 12.90 1.27
C ALA A 231 28.03 13.63 1.11
N SER A 232 28.62 13.60 -0.10
CA SER A 232 29.84 14.35 -0.42
C SER A 232 29.64 15.86 -0.24
N ARG A 233 28.45 16.39 -0.55
CA ARG A 233 28.16 17.81 -0.34
C ARG A 233 27.97 18.17 1.13
N MET A 234 27.43 17.28 1.96
CA MET A 234 27.38 17.47 3.40
C MET A 234 28.79 17.56 4.00
N GLU A 235 29.73 16.75 3.51
CA GLU A 235 31.14 16.80 3.91
C GLU A 235 31.78 18.13 3.49
N GLY A 236 31.59 18.52 2.22
CA GLY A 236 32.20 19.75 1.70
C GLY A 236 31.71 21.06 2.36
N VAL A 237 30.55 21.06 3.01
CA VAL A 237 30.05 22.21 3.80
C VAL A 237 30.34 22.10 5.30
N ALA A 238 30.87 20.96 5.75
CA ALA A 238 31.24 20.73 7.14
C ALA A 238 32.47 21.57 7.54
N THR A 239 32.45 22.08 8.77
CA THR A 239 33.63 22.71 9.39
C THR A 239 34.58 21.63 9.90
N PRO A 240 35.89 21.93 10.08
CA PRO A 240 36.83 20.99 10.66
C PRO A 240 36.34 20.44 12.00
N SER A 241 36.46 19.12 12.20
CA SER A 241 35.97 18.39 13.38
C SER A 241 34.45 18.30 13.56
N SER A 242 33.65 18.72 12.57
CA SER A 242 32.18 18.56 12.58
C SER A 242 31.72 17.34 11.77
N ILE A 243 30.52 16.87 12.11
CA ILE A 243 29.79 15.81 11.39
C ILE A 243 28.46 16.41 10.96
N LEU A 244 28.23 16.53 9.65
CA LEU A 244 26.99 17.06 9.10
C LEU A 244 26.12 15.97 8.47
N VAL A 245 24.82 16.07 8.72
CA VAL A 245 23.81 15.15 8.17
C VAL A 245 22.65 15.89 7.52
N SER A 246 22.05 15.26 6.52
CA SER A 246 20.79 15.71 5.93
C SER A 246 19.58 15.41 6.84
N GLU A 247 18.46 16.09 6.57
CA GLU A 247 17.16 15.81 7.20
C GLU A 247 16.76 14.32 7.16
N SER A 248 16.94 13.65 6.01
CA SER A 248 16.60 12.23 5.85
C SER A 248 17.35 11.33 6.84
N THR A 249 18.61 11.62 7.14
CA THR A 249 19.40 10.89 8.13
C THR A 249 18.97 11.28 9.53
N HIS A 250 18.80 12.58 9.79
CA HIS A 250 18.35 13.11 11.08
C HIS A 250 17.06 12.42 11.54
N LYS A 251 16.01 12.38 10.70
CA LYS A 251 14.70 11.77 11.02
C LYS A 251 14.81 10.30 11.46
N LEU A 252 15.74 9.54 10.90
CA LEU A 252 15.97 8.13 11.20
C LEU A 252 16.81 7.91 12.48
N THR A 253 17.50 8.94 12.95
CA THR A 253 18.45 8.87 14.07
C THR A 253 18.13 9.79 15.25
N GLU A 254 17.06 10.58 15.15
CA GLU A 254 16.58 11.47 16.20
C GLU A 254 16.33 10.71 17.52
N GLY A 255 16.76 11.29 18.63
CA GLY A 255 16.68 10.72 19.99
C GLY A 255 17.89 9.87 20.36
N TYR A 256 18.54 9.21 19.41
CA TYR A 256 19.78 8.42 19.64
C TYR A 256 21.03 9.30 19.69
N PHE A 257 21.00 10.45 19.01
CA PHE A 257 22.08 11.42 18.92
C PHE A 257 21.57 12.82 19.23
N GLU A 258 22.47 13.68 19.71
CA GLU A 258 22.20 15.10 19.90
C GLU A 258 22.55 15.88 18.64
N PHE A 259 21.62 16.73 18.20
CA PHE A 259 21.75 17.50 16.96
C PHE A 259 21.61 19.00 17.18
N LYS A 260 22.31 19.77 16.35
CA LYS A 260 22.11 21.21 16.20
C LYS A 260 21.63 21.51 14.79
N SER A 261 20.47 22.15 14.66
CA SER A 261 19.95 22.59 13.36
C SER A 261 20.79 23.76 12.82
N LEU A 262 21.22 23.65 11.56
CA LEU A 262 21.94 24.70 10.83
C LEU A 262 21.05 25.42 9.80
N GLY A 263 19.75 25.08 9.74
CA GLY A 263 18.81 25.64 8.79
C GLY A 263 18.89 25.01 7.39
N THR A 264 18.25 25.65 6.40
CA THR A 264 18.22 25.18 5.02
C THR A 264 19.42 25.71 4.22
N THR A 265 20.10 24.82 3.51
CA THR A 265 21.30 25.13 2.71
C THR A 265 21.04 24.78 1.24
N HIS A 266 21.32 25.73 0.34
CA HIS A 266 21.32 25.45 -1.09
C HIS A 266 22.56 24.64 -1.48
N VAL A 267 22.32 23.39 -1.89
CA VAL A 267 23.39 22.49 -2.34
C VAL A 267 23.47 22.52 -3.86
N LYS A 268 24.68 22.75 -4.40
CA LYS A 268 24.91 22.80 -5.85
C LYS A 268 24.42 21.51 -6.53
N GLY A 269 23.51 21.66 -7.50
CA GLY A 269 22.94 20.55 -8.29
C GLY A 269 21.61 20.01 -7.75
N ILE A 270 21.12 20.54 -6.63
CA ILE A 270 19.80 20.20 -6.05
C ILE A 270 18.89 21.42 -6.20
N ARG A 271 17.66 21.19 -6.69
CA ARG A 271 16.71 22.28 -6.95
C ARG A 271 16.18 22.91 -5.67
N GLU A 272 15.95 22.10 -4.65
CA GLU A 272 15.36 22.52 -3.37
C GLU A 272 16.44 22.63 -2.27
N PRO A 273 16.34 23.64 -1.39
CA PRO A 273 17.21 23.74 -0.21
C PRO A 273 17.03 22.52 0.70
N LEU A 274 18.13 21.98 1.24
CA LEU A 274 18.08 20.87 2.19
C LEU A 274 18.29 21.38 3.62
N ALA A 275 17.50 20.90 4.58
CA ALA A 275 17.79 21.13 5.99
C ALA A 275 19.02 20.31 6.43
N VAL A 276 19.95 20.98 7.10
CA VAL A 276 21.26 20.43 7.53
C VAL A 276 21.37 20.46 9.04
N TYR A 277 21.93 19.40 9.62
CA TYR A 277 22.09 19.22 11.05
C TYR A 277 23.53 18.81 11.39
N GLU A 278 24.08 19.37 12.45
CA GLU A 278 25.37 18.98 13.02
C GLU A 278 25.16 17.97 14.15
N VAL A 279 25.91 16.86 14.15
CA VAL A 279 25.91 15.86 15.23
C VAL A 279 26.86 16.30 16.33
N LEU A 280 26.35 16.47 17.54
CA LEU A 280 27.15 16.90 18.70
C LEU A 280 27.69 15.72 19.52
N GLY A 281 26.97 14.60 19.52
CA GLY A 281 27.36 13.42 20.29
C GLY A 281 26.21 12.42 20.45
N LEU A 282 26.40 11.50 21.39
CA LEU A 282 25.40 10.50 21.74
C LEU A 282 24.26 11.13 22.54
N GLY A 283 23.03 10.83 22.16
CA GLY A 283 21.83 11.19 22.91
C GLY A 283 21.60 10.26 24.10
N ALA A 284 20.52 10.53 24.84
CA ALA A 284 20.15 9.78 26.04
C ALA A 284 19.51 8.42 25.75
N LEU A 285 18.93 8.23 24.56
CA LEU A 285 18.18 7.02 24.21
C LEU A 285 19.06 6.03 23.43
N ARG A 286 18.83 4.74 23.62
CA ARG A 286 19.65 3.65 23.07
C ARG A 286 18.85 2.62 22.27
N THR A 287 17.55 2.45 22.54
CA THR A 287 16.71 1.47 21.84
C THR A 287 15.52 2.11 21.12
N ARG A 288 14.98 1.41 20.12
CA ARG A 288 13.75 1.82 19.42
C ARG A 288 12.58 2.02 20.37
N MET A 289 12.44 1.14 21.36
CA MET A 289 11.38 1.21 22.36
C MET A 289 11.50 2.49 23.22
N GLN A 290 12.72 2.89 23.58
CA GLN A 290 12.95 4.14 24.32
C GLN A 290 12.62 5.38 23.48
N VAL A 291 12.99 5.38 22.19
CA VAL A 291 12.64 6.48 21.26
C VAL A 291 11.13 6.58 21.06
N ALA A 292 10.44 5.45 20.87
CA ALA A 292 8.99 5.41 20.80
C ALA A 292 8.36 5.90 22.12
N ALA A 293 8.89 5.48 23.27
CA ALA A 293 8.43 5.91 24.58
C ALA A 293 8.55 7.43 24.79
N HIS A 294 9.67 8.01 24.36
CA HIS A 294 9.91 9.44 24.46
C HIS A 294 8.97 10.27 23.59
N ARG A 295 8.58 9.74 22.42
CA ARG A 295 7.61 10.39 21.50
C ARG A 295 6.15 10.21 21.92
N GLY A 296 5.88 9.37 22.91
CA GLY A 296 4.53 9.00 23.34
C GLY A 296 4.08 7.69 22.68
N LEU A 297 3.74 6.71 23.51
CA LEU A 297 3.35 5.38 23.04
C LEU A 297 1.87 5.36 22.69
N ALA A 298 1.54 4.74 21.56
CA ALA A 298 0.17 4.41 21.23
C ALA A 298 -0.46 3.53 22.33
N ARG A 299 -1.78 3.58 22.44
CA ARG A 299 -2.53 2.72 23.38
C ARG A 299 -2.13 1.26 23.15
N PHE A 300 -1.83 0.55 24.24
CA PHE A 300 -1.60 -0.89 24.15
C PHE A 300 -2.93 -1.62 23.88
N VAL A 301 -2.98 -2.38 22.79
CA VAL A 301 -4.18 -3.09 22.32
C VAL A 301 -3.88 -4.59 22.23
N GLY A 302 -4.83 -5.40 22.68
CA GLY A 302 -4.74 -6.86 22.66
C GLY A 302 -3.78 -7.44 23.71
N ARG A 303 -3.36 -8.68 23.46
CA ARG A 303 -2.31 -9.40 24.22
C ARG A 303 -2.60 -9.70 25.69
N GLN A 304 -3.88 -9.76 26.04
CA GLN A 304 -4.29 -9.97 27.42
C GLN A 304 -3.89 -11.37 27.92
N ALA A 305 -3.99 -12.39 27.06
CA ALA A 305 -3.58 -13.76 27.38
C ALA A 305 -2.07 -13.89 27.63
N GLU A 306 -1.24 -13.22 26.84
CA GLU A 306 0.22 -13.21 26.99
C GLU A 306 0.63 -12.49 28.28
N LEU A 307 -0.01 -11.37 28.61
CA LEU A 307 0.21 -10.67 29.88
C LEU A 307 -0.17 -11.52 31.09
N GLU A 308 -1.28 -12.27 31.01
CA GLU A 308 -1.70 -13.18 32.08
C GLU A 308 -0.67 -14.31 32.30
N ARG A 309 -0.13 -14.88 31.22
CA ARG A 309 0.94 -15.90 31.33
C ARG A 309 2.21 -15.34 31.97
N LEU A 310 2.61 -14.10 31.62
CA LEU A 310 3.74 -13.43 32.27
C LEU A 310 3.48 -13.18 33.75
N GLN A 311 2.25 -12.81 34.12
CA GLN A 311 1.86 -12.64 35.52
C GLN A 311 1.94 -13.96 36.30
N VAL A 312 1.46 -15.06 35.73
CA VAL A 312 1.57 -16.40 36.35
C VAL A 312 3.03 -16.75 36.60
N ALA A 313 3.91 -16.54 35.60
CA ALA A 313 5.34 -16.81 35.76
C ALA A 313 5.99 -15.96 36.87
N LEU A 314 5.58 -14.70 37.02
CA LEU A 314 6.06 -13.84 38.10
C LEU A 314 5.61 -14.31 39.48
N GLU A 315 4.36 -14.76 39.64
CA GLU A 315 3.88 -15.29 40.92
C GLU A 315 4.60 -16.60 41.29
N SER A 316 4.89 -17.48 40.32
CA SER A 316 5.75 -18.66 40.53
C SER A 316 7.16 -18.27 40.99
N ALA A 317 7.78 -17.27 40.33
CA ALA A 317 9.10 -16.78 40.74
C ALA A 317 9.07 -16.19 42.16
N LYS A 318 8.04 -15.42 42.53
CA LYS A 318 7.87 -14.92 43.92
C LYS A 318 7.76 -16.06 44.95
N ALA A 319 7.15 -17.18 44.57
CA ALA A 319 7.07 -18.38 45.39
C ALA A 319 8.39 -19.17 45.51
N GLY A 320 9.48 -18.71 44.86
CA GLY A 320 10.78 -19.38 44.85
C GLY A 320 10.94 -20.42 43.75
N GLN A 321 10.00 -20.50 42.81
CA GLN A 321 10.07 -21.35 41.62
C GLN A 321 10.49 -20.48 40.43
N GLY A 322 11.79 -20.23 40.30
CA GLY A 322 12.33 -19.38 39.23
C GLY A 322 11.84 -19.82 37.84
N GLN A 323 11.55 -18.83 36.99
CA GLN A 323 10.93 -19.05 35.68
C GLN A 323 11.74 -18.35 34.59
N ILE A 324 11.70 -18.93 33.39
CA ILE A 324 12.22 -18.31 32.17
C ILE A 324 11.05 -18.17 31.20
N VAL A 325 10.81 -16.96 30.71
CA VAL A 325 9.80 -16.73 29.67
C VAL A 325 10.47 -16.15 28.43
N GLY A 326 10.41 -16.90 27.34
CA GLY A 326 10.89 -16.50 26.02
C GLY A 326 9.76 -15.94 25.17
N VAL A 327 9.89 -14.71 24.68
CA VAL A 327 8.95 -14.11 23.71
C VAL A 327 9.56 -14.16 22.31
N ALA A 328 8.99 -15.01 21.46
CA ALA A 328 9.40 -15.19 20.06
C ALA A 328 8.41 -14.51 19.12
N GLY A 329 8.88 -13.93 18.03
CA GLY A 329 8.01 -13.33 17.01
C GLY A 329 8.77 -12.44 16.03
N GLU A 330 8.13 -12.05 14.94
CA GLU A 330 8.78 -11.26 13.89
C GLU A 330 9.17 -9.84 14.35
N ALA A 331 9.94 -9.13 13.53
CA ALA A 331 10.26 -7.73 13.79
C ALA A 331 8.97 -6.90 13.81
N GLY A 332 8.80 -6.06 14.83
CA GLY A 332 7.67 -5.12 14.90
C GLY A 332 6.37 -5.65 15.53
N VAL A 333 6.24 -6.96 15.80
CA VAL A 333 5.00 -7.54 16.37
C VAL A 333 4.68 -7.13 17.82
N GLY A 334 5.57 -6.39 18.47
CA GLY A 334 5.35 -5.84 19.82
C GLY A 334 6.04 -6.56 20.97
N LYS A 335 7.11 -7.34 20.73
CA LYS A 335 7.86 -8.07 21.78
C LYS A 335 8.35 -7.17 22.93
N SER A 336 9.13 -6.13 22.63
CA SER A 336 9.59 -5.16 23.63
C SER A 336 8.44 -4.36 24.23
N ARG A 337 7.38 -4.10 23.45
CA ARG A 337 6.18 -3.41 23.94
C ARG A 337 5.43 -4.23 25.00
N LEU A 338 5.32 -5.55 24.81
CA LEU A 338 4.72 -6.47 25.78
C LEU A 338 5.47 -6.46 27.10
N TYR A 339 6.80 -6.58 27.07
CA TYR A 339 7.63 -6.51 28.28
C TYR A 339 7.61 -5.13 28.94
N HIS A 340 7.58 -4.05 28.16
CA HIS A 340 7.42 -2.70 28.69
C HIS A 340 6.11 -2.55 29.48
N GLU A 341 4.99 -3.02 28.92
CA GLU A 341 3.68 -2.98 29.58
C GLU A 341 3.60 -3.90 30.80
N PHE A 342 4.13 -5.12 30.69
CA PHE A 342 4.21 -6.03 31.82
C PHE A 342 5.06 -5.44 32.96
N LYS A 343 6.23 -4.91 32.62
CA LYS A 343 7.10 -4.22 33.57
C LYS A 343 6.35 -3.12 34.28
N ALA A 344 5.70 -2.21 33.54
CA ALA A 344 4.96 -1.08 34.11
C ALA A 344 3.87 -1.51 35.12
N ARG A 345 3.20 -2.66 34.88
CA ARG A 345 2.16 -3.21 35.77
C ARG A 345 2.74 -3.91 37.01
N SER A 346 3.94 -4.48 36.90
CA SER A 346 4.48 -5.45 37.85
C SER A 346 5.68 -4.97 38.68
N GLN A 347 6.08 -3.69 38.60
CA GLN A 347 7.27 -3.17 39.32
C GLN A 347 7.16 -3.23 40.85
N ARG A 348 5.94 -3.30 41.41
CA ARG A 348 5.75 -3.28 42.86
C ARG A 348 6.22 -4.60 43.49
N GLY A 349 7.24 -4.51 44.35
CA GLY A 349 7.77 -5.66 45.11
C GLY A 349 8.78 -6.54 44.37
N CYS A 350 9.29 -6.09 43.22
CA CYS A 350 10.35 -6.76 42.48
C CYS A 350 11.45 -5.77 42.09
N MET A 351 12.70 -6.21 42.11
CA MET A 351 13.80 -5.47 41.50
C MET A 351 13.88 -5.80 40.02
N VAL A 352 13.89 -4.78 39.15
CA VAL A 352 13.95 -4.96 37.70
C VAL A 352 15.33 -4.58 37.20
N LEU A 353 15.98 -5.51 36.50
CA LEU A 353 17.23 -5.28 35.79
C LEU A 353 16.98 -5.54 34.31
N GLU A 354 17.25 -4.55 33.48
CA GLU A 354 17.10 -4.69 32.04
C GLU A 354 18.42 -4.44 31.33
N THR A 355 18.63 -5.22 30.29
CA THR A 355 19.67 -5.02 29.30
C THR A 355 19.13 -5.36 27.92
N PHE A 356 19.73 -4.76 26.91
CA PHE A 356 19.33 -4.93 25.52
C PHE A 356 20.57 -5.18 24.68
N SER A 357 20.39 -5.98 23.64
CA SER A 357 21.39 -6.11 22.60
C SER A 357 21.12 -5.04 21.55
N VAL A 358 22.16 -4.31 21.13
CA VAL A 358 22.07 -3.42 19.97
C VAL A 358 22.57 -4.17 18.75
N SER A 359 22.04 -3.83 17.58
CA SER A 359 22.35 -4.46 16.28
C SER A 359 23.84 -4.47 15.91
N HIS A 360 24.62 -3.50 16.39
CA HIS A 360 26.09 -3.44 16.24
C HIS A 360 26.85 -3.95 17.50
N GLY A 361 26.13 -4.48 18.48
CA GLY A 361 26.64 -4.90 19.78
C GLY A 361 27.53 -6.15 19.73
N LYS A 362 27.44 -6.97 18.67
CA LYS A 362 28.30 -8.14 18.47
C LYS A 362 29.80 -7.79 18.43
N ALA A 363 30.15 -6.55 18.09
CA ALA A 363 31.52 -6.05 18.10
C ALA A 363 32.03 -5.71 19.52
N PHE A 364 31.15 -5.68 20.53
CA PHE A 364 31.45 -5.29 21.91
C PHE A 364 31.15 -6.43 22.89
N PRO A 365 32.15 -7.28 23.20
CA PRO A 365 31.98 -8.35 24.17
C PRO A 365 31.50 -7.81 25.52
N TYR A 366 30.55 -8.52 26.14
CA TYR A 366 30.03 -8.22 27.47
C TYR A 366 29.24 -6.90 27.62
N LEU A 367 28.99 -6.14 26.55
CA LEU A 367 28.30 -4.85 26.66
C LEU A 367 26.95 -4.95 27.40
N PRO A 368 26.06 -5.92 27.08
CA PRO A 368 24.83 -6.10 27.83
C PRO A 368 25.07 -6.42 29.31
N LEU A 369 26.13 -7.15 29.65
CA LEU A 369 26.46 -7.45 31.05
C LEU A 369 26.97 -6.23 31.79
N ILE A 370 27.79 -5.40 31.14
CA ILE A 370 28.29 -4.15 31.70
C ILE A 370 27.11 -3.21 31.99
N ASP A 371 26.17 -3.07 31.06
CA ASP A 371 24.99 -2.21 31.24
C ASP A 371 24.05 -2.75 32.33
N LEU A 372 23.84 -4.07 32.38
CA LEU A 372 23.10 -4.73 33.46
C LEU A 372 23.70 -4.42 34.84
N LEU A 373 25.03 -4.53 34.96
CA LEU A 373 25.75 -4.25 36.21
C LEU A 373 25.73 -2.76 36.55
N ARG A 374 25.88 -1.86 35.57
CA ARG A 374 25.75 -0.41 35.77
C ARG A 374 24.38 -0.05 36.32
N ASN A 375 23.32 -0.64 35.76
CA ASN A 375 21.95 -0.48 36.24
C ASN A 375 21.79 -1.04 37.67
N TYR A 376 22.35 -2.22 37.95
CA TYR A 376 22.33 -2.83 39.28
C TYR A 376 23.03 -1.95 40.33
N PHE A 377 24.22 -1.42 40.03
CA PHE A 377 25.00 -0.60 40.97
C PHE A 377 24.63 0.90 40.94
N GLN A 378 23.68 1.32 40.09
CA GLN A 378 23.27 2.73 39.91
C GLN A 378 24.43 3.64 39.53
N ILE A 379 25.23 3.17 38.57
CA ILE A 379 26.35 3.90 37.99
C ILE A 379 25.84 4.83 36.88
N THR A 380 26.28 6.08 36.90
CA THR A 380 25.93 7.11 35.92
C THR A 380 27.17 7.65 35.21
N ALA A 381 27.00 8.30 34.06
CA ALA A 381 28.11 8.89 33.30
C ALA A 381 28.85 10.03 34.03
N GLN A 382 28.29 10.54 35.12
CA GLN A 382 28.87 11.61 35.95
C GLN A 382 29.72 11.08 37.11
N ASP A 383 29.67 9.75 37.38
CA ASP A 383 30.44 9.16 38.47
C ASP A 383 31.92 9.07 38.09
N ASP A 384 32.79 9.59 38.96
CA ASP A 384 34.23 9.38 38.86
C ASP A 384 34.63 7.96 39.32
N GLU A 385 35.87 7.54 39.03
CA GLU A 385 36.34 6.18 39.33
C GLU A 385 36.23 5.82 40.84
N ARG A 386 36.31 6.82 41.72
CA ARG A 386 36.21 6.63 43.17
C ARG A 386 34.77 6.32 43.56
N LEU A 387 33.81 7.17 43.19
CA LEU A 387 32.38 6.98 43.46
C LEU A 387 31.87 5.67 42.84
N TYR A 388 32.36 5.35 41.64
CA TYR A 388 32.07 4.10 40.95
C TYR A 388 32.47 2.89 41.80
N ARG A 389 33.70 2.87 42.32
CA ARG A 389 34.21 1.78 43.19
C ARG A 389 33.45 1.71 44.51
N GLU A 390 33.16 2.84 45.13
CA GLU A 390 32.42 2.92 46.40
C GLU A 390 31.01 2.33 46.24
N LYS A 391 30.30 2.64 45.15
CA LYS A 391 28.98 2.07 44.83
C LYS A 391 29.03 0.55 44.66
N VAL A 392 29.98 0.05 43.86
CA VAL A 392 30.11 -1.40 43.60
C VAL A 392 30.45 -2.15 44.88
N THR A 393 31.49 -1.72 45.60
CA THR A 393 31.98 -2.37 46.81
C THR A 393 30.94 -2.32 47.93
N GLY A 394 30.37 -1.13 48.17
CA GLY A 394 29.40 -0.91 49.24
C GLY A 394 28.14 -1.75 49.03
N ARG A 395 27.59 -1.77 47.81
CA ARG A 395 26.37 -2.54 47.52
C ARG A 395 26.62 -4.05 47.58
N LEU A 396 27.74 -4.53 47.03
CA LEU A 396 28.07 -5.96 47.02
C LEU A 396 28.25 -6.52 48.45
N LEU A 397 29.04 -5.83 49.28
CA LEU A 397 29.31 -6.28 50.65
C LEU A 397 28.11 -6.11 51.61
N THR A 398 27.21 -5.17 51.31
CA THR A 398 25.93 -5.03 52.02
C THR A 398 24.98 -6.17 51.68
N LEU A 399 25.03 -6.69 50.44
CA LEU A 399 24.22 -7.83 50.02
C LEU A 399 24.65 -9.11 50.73
N ASP A 400 25.95 -9.45 50.64
CA ASP A 400 26.54 -10.60 51.31
C ASP A 400 28.08 -10.48 51.33
N ARG A 401 28.69 -10.59 52.52
CA ARG A 401 30.16 -10.53 52.66
C ARG A 401 30.87 -11.69 51.99
N THR A 402 30.21 -12.83 51.77
CA THR A 402 30.79 -13.96 51.03
C THR A 402 31.07 -13.63 49.56
N LEU A 403 30.56 -12.51 49.05
CA LEU A 403 30.82 -12.04 47.68
C LEU A 403 32.11 -11.22 47.54
N GLU A 404 32.86 -10.98 48.62
CA GLU A 404 34.11 -10.19 48.58
C GLU A 404 35.13 -10.76 47.58
N ASP A 405 35.27 -12.08 47.51
CA ASP A 405 36.15 -12.78 46.56
C ASP A 405 35.76 -12.55 45.08
N HIS A 406 34.53 -12.11 44.81
CA HIS A 406 34.02 -11.83 43.47
C HIS A 406 34.21 -10.38 43.03
N LEU A 407 34.47 -9.46 43.96
CA LEU A 407 34.61 -8.02 43.71
C LEU A 407 35.67 -7.69 42.63
N PRO A 408 36.87 -8.29 42.62
CA PRO A 408 37.90 -7.95 41.63
C PRO A 408 37.47 -8.24 40.18
N TYR A 409 36.69 -9.31 39.95
CA TYR A 409 36.22 -9.67 38.60
C TYR A 409 35.15 -8.71 38.10
N LEU A 410 34.25 -8.25 38.98
CA LEU A 410 33.23 -7.26 38.64
C LEU A 410 33.85 -5.88 38.34
N LEU A 411 34.81 -5.43 39.15
CA LEU A 411 35.54 -4.18 38.91
C LEU A 411 36.33 -4.23 37.60
N TYR A 412 36.99 -5.35 37.31
CA TYR A 412 37.73 -5.54 36.06
C TYR A 412 36.82 -5.49 34.84
N LEU A 413 35.65 -6.15 34.89
CA LEU A 413 34.67 -6.10 33.79
C LEU A 413 34.14 -4.68 33.55
N LEU A 414 33.94 -3.91 34.62
CA LEU A 414 33.48 -2.51 34.56
C LEU A 414 34.59 -1.51 34.17
N GLY A 415 35.80 -1.99 33.91
CA GLY A 415 36.92 -1.19 33.43
C GLY A 415 37.76 -0.50 34.52
N ILE A 416 37.51 -0.80 35.80
CA ILE A 416 38.29 -0.26 36.92
C ILE A 416 39.55 -1.12 37.10
N ARG A 417 40.72 -0.49 37.01
CA ARG A 417 42.01 -1.18 37.17
C ARG A 417 42.52 -1.02 38.61
N GLU A 418 42.74 -2.14 39.29
CA GLU A 418 43.42 -2.14 40.58
C GLU A 418 44.94 -2.19 40.42
N ALA A 419 45.63 -1.26 41.06
CA ALA A 419 47.09 -1.26 41.13
C ALA A 419 47.57 -2.52 41.85
N GLY A 420 48.34 -3.38 41.15
CA GLY A 420 48.84 -4.65 41.67
C GLY A 420 47.95 -5.87 41.43
N SER A 421 46.82 -5.74 40.72
CA SER A 421 45.94 -6.87 40.41
C SER A 421 46.62 -7.95 39.57
N ALA A 422 46.43 -9.22 39.95
CA ALA A 422 46.88 -10.37 39.16
C ALA A 422 45.95 -10.68 37.97
N LEU A 423 44.75 -10.06 37.89
CA LEU A 423 43.73 -10.36 36.87
C LEU A 423 44.19 -10.11 35.43
N PRO A 424 44.92 -9.04 35.08
CA PRO A 424 45.41 -8.85 33.72
C PRO A 424 46.39 -9.94 33.27
N ARG A 425 47.08 -10.59 34.23
CA ARG A 425 48.08 -11.65 34.00
C ARG A 425 47.50 -13.07 34.12
N MET A 426 46.23 -13.20 34.53
CA MET A 426 45.53 -14.47 34.65
C MET A 426 45.18 -15.03 33.26
N ASP A 427 45.12 -16.36 33.15
CA ASP A 427 44.57 -17.02 31.97
C ASP A 427 43.18 -16.47 31.61
N ALA A 428 42.99 -16.17 30.33
CA ALA A 428 41.79 -15.49 29.85
C ALA A 428 40.52 -16.33 30.06
N THR A 429 40.61 -17.65 29.92
CA THR A 429 39.48 -18.58 30.07
C THR A 429 39.08 -18.72 31.54
N ILE A 430 40.06 -18.83 32.44
CA ILE A 430 39.79 -18.86 33.89
C ILE A 430 39.18 -17.53 34.35
N ARG A 431 39.74 -16.39 33.92
CA ARG A 431 39.22 -15.06 34.26
C ARG A 431 37.77 -14.90 33.78
N ARG A 432 37.49 -15.32 32.55
CA ARG A 432 36.13 -15.33 31.97
C ARG A 432 35.17 -16.14 32.81
N GLN A 433 35.51 -17.39 33.14
CA GLN A 433 34.66 -18.28 33.93
C GLN A 433 34.35 -17.70 35.31
N ARG A 434 35.37 -17.17 36.01
CA ARG A 434 35.18 -16.54 37.34
C ARG A 434 34.36 -15.26 37.27
N THR A 435 34.46 -14.51 36.18
CA THR A 435 33.62 -13.32 35.93
C THR A 435 32.16 -13.71 35.74
N PHE A 436 31.87 -14.74 34.95
CA PHE A 436 30.50 -15.25 34.78
C PHE A 436 29.93 -15.79 36.08
N GLU A 437 30.72 -16.54 36.85
CA GLU A 437 30.31 -17.03 38.15
C GLU A 437 30.03 -15.89 39.15
N ALA A 438 30.87 -14.85 39.17
CA ALA A 438 30.66 -13.66 40.00
C ALA A 438 29.31 -12.99 39.72
N ILE A 439 28.96 -12.80 38.44
CA ILE A 439 27.69 -12.19 38.04
C ILE A 439 26.51 -13.11 38.37
N ALA A 440 26.60 -14.41 38.06
CA ALA A 440 25.53 -15.36 38.33
C ALA A 440 25.24 -15.46 39.84
N ARG A 441 26.28 -15.56 40.68
CA ARG A 441 26.15 -15.60 42.15
C ARG A 441 25.57 -14.30 42.70
N LEU A 442 25.95 -13.14 42.16
CA LEU A 442 25.35 -11.85 42.53
C LEU A 442 23.83 -11.87 42.31
N LEU A 443 23.38 -12.23 41.11
CA LEU A 443 21.95 -12.25 40.77
C LEU A 443 21.17 -13.29 41.59
N VAL A 444 21.71 -14.50 41.74
CA VAL A 444 21.11 -15.56 42.57
C VAL A 444 21.01 -15.12 44.03
N ARG A 445 22.05 -14.49 44.58
CA ARG A 445 22.04 -14.03 45.98
C ARG A 445 21.04 -12.90 46.20
N GLU A 446 20.96 -11.96 45.27
CA GLU A 446 19.96 -10.89 45.27
C GLU A 446 18.54 -11.47 45.24
N SER A 447 18.29 -12.49 44.41
CA SER A 447 16.98 -13.15 44.30
C SER A 447 16.48 -13.77 45.61
N ARG A 448 17.38 -14.12 46.54
CA ARG A 448 17.00 -14.63 47.86
C ARG A 448 16.48 -13.54 48.79
N ASN A 449 16.91 -12.29 48.61
CA ASN A 449 16.48 -11.16 49.41
C ASN A 449 15.16 -10.56 48.88
N GLN A 450 15.02 -10.48 47.55
CA GLN A 450 13.83 -9.95 46.88
C GLN A 450 13.64 -10.60 45.52
N THR A 451 12.41 -10.60 44.99
CA THR A 451 12.15 -11.13 43.64
C THR A 451 12.88 -10.29 42.60
N LEU A 452 13.63 -10.96 41.73
CA LEU A 452 14.45 -10.33 40.69
C LEU A 452 13.86 -10.62 39.31
N MET A 453 13.52 -9.58 38.57
CA MET A 453 13.10 -9.68 37.16
C MET A 453 14.25 -9.20 36.28
N VAL A 454 14.85 -10.11 35.51
CA VAL A 454 15.99 -9.84 34.63
C VAL A 454 15.55 -9.93 33.18
N LEU A 455 15.66 -8.83 32.42
CA LEU A 455 15.25 -8.74 31.03
C LEU A 455 16.48 -8.70 30.12
N PHE A 456 16.55 -9.62 29.16
CA PHE A 456 17.46 -9.54 28.02
C PHE A 456 16.65 -9.37 26.73
N GLU A 457 16.70 -8.18 26.15
CA GLU A 457 16.03 -7.91 24.88
C GLU A 457 16.95 -8.13 23.67
N ASP A 458 16.32 -8.54 22.57
CA ASP A 458 16.86 -8.74 21.23
C ASP A 458 18.01 -9.74 21.15
N LEU A 459 17.81 -10.97 21.63
CA LEU A 459 18.89 -11.98 21.65
C LEU A 459 19.48 -12.32 20.28
N GLN A 460 18.77 -12.06 19.17
CA GLN A 460 19.30 -12.20 17.82
C GLN A 460 20.58 -11.35 17.58
N TRP A 461 20.79 -10.31 18.38
CA TRP A 461 21.96 -9.43 18.33
C TRP A 461 22.96 -9.65 19.46
N LEU A 462 22.72 -10.63 20.34
CA LEU A 462 23.59 -10.93 21.47
C LEU A 462 25.00 -11.31 21.01
N ASP A 463 26.02 -10.82 21.70
CA ASP A 463 27.40 -11.24 21.48
C ASP A 463 27.65 -12.64 22.05
N SER A 464 28.67 -13.33 21.52
CA SER A 464 28.97 -14.73 21.91
C SER A 464 29.33 -14.89 23.38
N GLU A 465 29.91 -13.86 24.00
CA GLU A 465 30.32 -13.90 25.39
C GLU A 465 29.13 -13.73 26.33
N THR A 466 28.25 -12.77 26.05
CA THR A 466 26.99 -12.62 26.78
C THR A 466 26.08 -13.84 26.57
N GLN A 467 26.06 -14.45 25.39
CA GLN A 467 25.35 -15.72 25.15
C GLN A 467 25.87 -16.85 26.05
N ALA A 468 27.19 -16.98 26.18
CA ALA A 468 27.79 -17.99 27.03
C ALA A 468 27.42 -17.77 28.51
N PHE A 469 27.42 -16.52 28.97
CA PHE A 469 26.91 -16.18 30.30
C PHE A 469 25.43 -16.51 30.48
N LEU A 470 24.58 -16.15 29.51
CA LEU A 470 23.13 -16.39 29.58
C LEU A 470 22.83 -17.89 29.74
N ASN A 471 23.55 -18.74 28.99
CA ASN A 471 23.45 -20.19 29.14
C ASN A 471 23.82 -20.68 30.56
N ILE A 472 24.81 -20.05 31.21
CA ILE A 472 25.18 -20.36 32.60
C ILE A 472 24.10 -19.88 33.58
N LEU A 473 23.60 -18.66 33.40
CA LEU A 473 22.57 -18.07 34.27
C LEU A 473 21.30 -18.92 34.27
N ILE A 474 20.90 -19.44 33.10
CA ILE A 474 19.72 -20.31 32.92
C ILE A 474 19.78 -21.56 33.80
N GLU A 475 20.95 -22.16 33.98
CA GLU A 475 21.11 -23.34 34.85
C GLU A 475 20.97 -23.00 36.34
N HIS A 476 21.10 -21.72 36.72
CA HIS A 476 20.96 -21.23 38.10
C HIS A 476 19.58 -20.65 38.43
N VAL A 477 18.65 -20.60 37.47
CA VAL A 477 17.29 -20.09 37.68
C VAL A 477 16.43 -20.98 38.60
N PRO A 478 16.49 -22.33 38.54
CA PRO A 478 15.66 -23.18 39.41
C PRO A 478 15.88 -22.89 40.90
N ASP A 479 14.82 -23.03 41.70
CA ASP A 479 14.83 -22.82 43.17
C ASP A 479 15.26 -21.40 43.63
N THR A 480 15.11 -20.40 42.76
CA THR A 480 15.37 -18.98 43.07
C THR A 480 14.11 -18.13 42.90
N ARG A 481 14.14 -16.87 43.38
CA ARG A 481 13.07 -15.89 43.07
C ARG A 481 13.41 -15.04 41.85
N LEU A 482 13.93 -15.69 40.80
CA LEU A 482 14.37 -15.04 39.57
C LEU A 482 13.38 -15.33 38.44
N LEU A 483 12.88 -14.27 37.82
CA LEU A 483 12.13 -14.31 36.56
C LEU A 483 13.03 -13.78 35.44
N LEU A 484 13.48 -14.67 34.55
CA LEU A 484 14.31 -14.32 33.40
C LEU A 484 13.40 -14.15 32.18
N LEU A 485 13.36 -12.94 31.64
CA LEU A 485 12.58 -12.59 30.46
C LEU A 485 13.53 -12.37 29.29
N VAL A 486 13.28 -13.07 28.19
CA VAL A 486 14.12 -13.00 26.99
C VAL A 486 13.26 -12.87 25.75
N ASN A 487 13.63 -12.00 24.81
CA ASN A 487 12.91 -11.93 23.53
C ASN A 487 13.84 -12.09 22.33
N TYR A 488 13.33 -12.70 21.26
CA TYR A 488 14.10 -13.04 20.08
C TYR A 488 13.22 -13.19 18.83
N ARG A 489 13.88 -13.26 17.67
CA ARG A 489 13.24 -13.57 16.39
C ARG A 489 13.26 -15.08 16.12
N PRO A 490 12.37 -15.62 15.27
CA PRO A 490 12.32 -17.05 14.97
C PRO A 490 13.66 -17.63 14.47
N GLU A 491 14.51 -16.81 13.85
CA GLU A 491 15.83 -17.23 13.37
C GLU A 491 16.85 -17.54 14.49
N TYR A 492 16.57 -17.13 15.74
CA TYR A 492 17.47 -17.35 16.87
C TYR A 492 17.31 -18.77 17.44
N ALA A 493 18.38 -19.56 17.38
CA ALA A 493 18.39 -20.92 17.86
C ALA A 493 18.86 -21.01 19.33
N HIS A 494 18.12 -21.76 20.14
CA HIS A 494 18.49 -22.11 21.51
C HIS A 494 18.05 -23.54 21.86
N ASN A 495 18.54 -24.08 22.98
CA ASN A 495 18.21 -25.43 23.43
C ASN A 495 17.36 -25.44 24.72
N TRP A 496 16.67 -24.34 25.03
CA TRP A 496 15.96 -24.17 26.31
C TRP A 496 14.56 -24.81 26.33
N ASP A 497 14.00 -25.15 25.17
CA ASP A 497 12.65 -25.73 25.02
C ASP A 497 12.41 -27.02 25.80
N ARG A 498 13.50 -27.71 26.17
CA ARG A 498 13.45 -28.97 26.91
C ARG A 498 13.45 -28.78 28.43
N LYS A 499 13.57 -27.54 28.92
CA LYS A 499 13.62 -27.24 30.35
C LYS A 499 12.20 -27.05 30.91
N PRO A 500 11.85 -27.66 32.06
CA PRO A 500 10.48 -27.59 32.60
C PRO A 500 10.08 -26.21 33.16
N TYR A 501 11.06 -25.33 33.39
CA TYR A 501 10.89 -23.95 33.88
C TYR A 501 11.02 -22.91 32.77
N PHE A 502 11.00 -23.34 31.49
CA PHE A 502 10.99 -22.46 30.33
C PHE A 502 9.60 -22.45 29.70
N THR A 503 9.07 -21.26 29.44
CA THR A 503 7.81 -21.04 28.72
C THR A 503 8.04 -20.15 27.51
N GLN A 504 7.70 -20.63 26.32
CA GLN A 504 7.73 -19.82 25.11
C GLN A 504 6.36 -19.20 24.81
N LEU A 505 6.35 -17.90 24.54
CA LEU A 505 5.22 -17.15 24.05
C LEU A 505 5.50 -16.74 22.59
N GLN A 506 4.74 -17.30 21.67
CA GLN A 506 4.78 -16.94 20.26
C GLN A 506 3.85 -15.75 20.00
N LEU A 507 4.39 -14.62 19.55
CA LEU A 507 3.63 -13.42 19.21
C LEU A 507 3.41 -13.35 17.69
N GLU A 508 2.17 -13.60 17.28
CA GLU A 508 1.69 -13.39 15.91
C GLU A 508 1.24 -11.94 15.69
N PRO A 509 1.08 -11.42 14.46
CA PRO A 509 0.48 -10.10 14.21
C PRO A 509 -0.90 -9.92 14.88
N LEU A 510 -1.34 -8.68 15.11
CA LEU A 510 -2.64 -8.40 15.74
C LEU A 510 -3.79 -8.89 14.86
N GLU A 511 -4.79 -9.51 15.47
CA GLU A 511 -6.01 -9.94 14.78
C GLU A 511 -6.81 -8.74 14.26
N GLN A 512 -7.75 -8.99 13.33
CA GLN A 512 -8.46 -7.94 12.61
C GLN A 512 -9.10 -6.88 13.54
N GLY A 513 -9.74 -7.32 14.62
CA GLY A 513 -10.37 -6.42 15.61
C GLY A 513 -9.36 -5.63 16.46
N GLU A 514 -8.27 -6.27 16.87
CA GLU A 514 -7.20 -5.63 17.64
C GLU A 514 -6.41 -4.61 16.80
N ALA A 515 -6.13 -4.95 15.53
CA ALA A 515 -5.49 -4.05 14.58
C ALA A 515 -6.36 -2.82 14.28
N GLN A 516 -7.69 -2.99 14.13
CA GLN A 516 -8.60 -1.85 14.04
C GLN A 516 -8.59 -1.00 15.30
N GLY A 517 -8.52 -1.62 16.49
CA GLY A 517 -8.39 -0.92 17.76
C GLY A 517 -7.12 -0.06 17.84
N LEU A 518 -5.98 -0.58 17.38
CA LEU A 518 -4.74 0.19 17.31
C LEU A 518 -4.85 1.35 16.30
N LEU A 519 -5.40 1.09 15.11
CA LEU A 519 -5.59 2.12 14.09
C LEU A 519 -6.57 3.22 14.54
N THR A 520 -7.62 2.87 15.30
CA THR A 520 -8.48 3.86 15.94
C THR A 520 -7.72 4.68 16.97
N ALA A 521 -6.85 4.07 17.78
CA ALA A 521 -6.04 4.83 18.75
C ALA A 521 -5.04 5.77 18.07
N LEU A 522 -4.49 5.40 16.91
CA LEU A 522 -3.54 6.20 16.14
C LEU A 522 -4.23 7.29 15.31
N LEU A 523 -5.33 6.96 14.64
CA LEU A 523 -5.98 7.83 13.65
C LEU A 523 -7.21 8.58 14.18
N GLY A 524 -7.95 8.02 15.12
CA GLY A 524 -9.28 8.49 15.53
C GLY A 524 -10.43 7.80 14.78
N ASP A 525 -11.67 8.21 15.05
CA ASP A 525 -12.90 7.54 14.60
C ASP A 525 -13.68 8.28 13.51
N HIS A 526 -13.07 9.27 12.86
CA HIS A 526 -13.73 10.03 11.80
C HIS A 526 -14.13 9.12 10.61
N PRO A 527 -15.37 9.20 10.06
CA PRO A 527 -15.85 8.33 8.99
C PRO A 527 -14.98 8.33 7.72
N SER A 528 -14.33 9.46 7.40
CA SER A 528 -13.46 9.53 6.22
C SER A 528 -12.22 8.64 6.32
N LEU A 529 -11.86 8.15 7.51
CA LEU A 529 -10.70 7.28 7.72
C LEU A 529 -10.98 5.79 7.45
N VAL A 530 -12.25 5.38 7.29
CA VAL A 530 -12.59 3.95 7.10
C VAL A 530 -11.85 3.31 5.92
N PRO A 531 -11.83 3.90 4.71
CA PRO A 531 -11.08 3.33 3.58
C PRO A 531 -9.57 3.26 3.85
N LEU A 532 -9.02 4.25 4.55
CA LEU A 532 -7.60 4.30 4.90
C LEU A 532 -7.23 3.22 5.93
N LYS A 533 -8.05 3.02 6.97
CA LYS A 533 -7.85 1.95 7.96
C LYS A 533 -7.81 0.57 7.31
N LEU A 534 -8.75 0.30 6.38
CA LEU A 534 -8.78 -0.94 5.61
C LEU A 534 -7.52 -1.10 4.74
N LEU A 535 -7.07 -0.03 4.08
CA LEU A 535 -5.87 -0.05 3.25
C LEU A 535 -4.60 -0.31 4.08
N ILE A 536 -4.44 0.36 5.22
CA ILE A 536 -3.30 0.15 6.13
C ILE A 536 -3.34 -1.27 6.67
N GLN A 537 -4.50 -1.76 7.11
CA GLN A 537 -4.66 -3.11 7.61
C GLN A 537 -4.32 -4.16 6.55
N ALA A 538 -4.81 -4.00 5.32
CA ALA A 538 -4.53 -4.92 4.22
C ALA A 538 -3.06 -4.93 3.78
N LYS A 539 -2.33 -3.82 3.97
CA LYS A 539 -0.90 -3.72 3.65
C LYS A 539 -0.02 -4.26 4.78
N THR A 540 -0.33 -3.90 6.02
CA THR A 540 0.51 -4.19 7.20
C THR A 540 0.19 -5.53 7.86
N GLU A 541 -0.97 -6.11 7.55
CA GLU A 541 -1.45 -7.40 8.04
C GLU A 541 -1.38 -7.53 9.56
N GLY A 542 -1.71 -6.44 10.26
CA GLY A 542 -1.78 -6.43 11.72
C GLY A 542 -0.44 -6.26 12.44
N ASN A 543 0.69 -6.03 11.74
CA ASN A 543 1.97 -5.73 12.39
C ASN A 543 1.95 -4.31 13.01
N PRO A 544 1.99 -4.17 14.37
CA PRO A 544 1.88 -2.87 15.05
C PRO A 544 2.89 -1.83 14.60
N PHE A 545 4.16 -2.22 14.47
CA PHE A 545 5.22 -1.33 14.04
C PHE A 545 4.99 -0.82 12.61
N PHE A 546 4.57 -1.69 11.68
CA PHE A 546 4.30 -1.26 10.31
C PHE A 546 3.10 -0.31 10.25
N MET A 547 2.06 -0.56 11.04
CA MET A 547 0.91 0.35 11.14
C MET A 547 1.33 1.73 11.67
N GLU A 548 2.10 1.79 12.75
CA GLU A 548 2.59 3.03 13.34
C GLU A 548 3.45 3.83 12.35
N GLU A 549 4.40 3.18 11.67
CA GLU A 549 5.30 3.86 10.72
C GLU A 549 4.57 4.37 9.47
N VAL A 550 3.56 3.63 8.97
CA VAL A 550 2.72 4.08 7.86
C VAL A 550 1.89 5.30 8.27
N VAL A 551 1.24 5.27 9.45
CA VAL A 551 0.48 6.42 9.96
C VAL A 551 1.38 7.63 10.15
N LYS A 552 2.58 7.43 10.72
CA LYS A 552 3.56 8.49 10.89
C LYS A 552 3.98 9.11 9.55
N THR A 553 4.25 8.29 8.54
CA THR A 553 4.63 8.77 7.20
C THR A 553 3.49 9.58 6.57
N LEU A 554 2.25 9.13 6.69
CA LEU A 554 1.08 9.88 6.19
C LEU A 554 0.87 11.22 6.92
N ALA A 555 1.21 11.29 8.21
CA ALA A 555 1.19 12.54 8.96
C ALA A 555 2.31 13.49 8.50
N GLU A 556 3.52 12.99 8.28
CA GLU A 556 4.65 13.77 7.75
C GLU A 556 4.41 14.28 6.33
N GLU A 557 3.73 13.49 5.48
CA GLU A 557 3.32 13.87 4.13
C GLU A 557 2.11 14.84 4.10
N SER A 558 1.59 15.24 5.28
CA SER A 558 0.40 16.11 5.43
C SER A 558 -0.86 15.56 4.75
N VAL A 559 -0.95 14.24 4.57
CA VAL A 559 -2.16 13.55 4.09
C VAL A 559 -3.21 13.50 5.19
N LEU A 560 -2.76 13.36 6.44
CA LEU A 560 -3.61 13.41 7.64
C LEU A 560 -3.73 14.86 8.13
N LEU A 561 -4.96 15.34 8.28
CA LEU A 561 -5.29 16.68 8.78
C LEU A 561 -5.71 16.61 10.25
N ASP A 562 -5.42 17.68 11.01
CA ASP A 562 -5.69 17.85 12.45
C ASP A 562 -4.66 17.14 13.37
N GLN A 563 -5.07 16.67 14.55
CA GLN A 563 -4.16 16.17 15.60
C GLN A 563 -4.11 14.63 15.67
N PRO A 564 -3.01 14.06 16.18
CA PRO A 564 -2.92 12.62 16.45
C PRO A 564 -4.10 12.08 17.24
N GLY A 565 -4.69 10.97 16.79
CA GLY A 565 -5.88 10.36 17.40
C GLY A 565 -7.21 11.05 17.07
N SER A 566 -7.21 12.12 16.29
CA SER A 566 -8.41 12.83 15.83
C SER A 566 -8.29 13.31 14.38
N TYR A 567 -7.55 12.55 13.56
CA TYR A 567 -7.27 12.92 12.18
C TYR A 567 -8.51 12.87 11.28
N ARG A 568 -8.44 13.60 10.16
CA ARG A 568 -9.34 13.45 9.00
C ARG A 568 -8.53 13.45 7.71
N ILE A 569 -9.13 12.91 6.66
CA ILE A 569 -8.60 12.97 5.28
C ILE A 569 -9.67 13.54 4.34
N GLU A 570 -9.23 14.28 3.32
CA GLU A 570 -10.09 14.72 2.21
C GLU A 570 -10.33 13.57 1.21
N LYS A 571 -9.28 12.81 0.90
CA LYS A 571 -9.32 11.68 -0.03
C LYS A 571 -8.32 10.61 0.38
N ALA A 572 -8.75 9.35 0.36
CA ALA A 572 -7.85 8.22 0.59
C ALA A 572 -6.84 8.06 -0.56
N PRO A 573 -5.54 7.86 -0.28
CA PRO A 573 -4.56 7.57 -1.31
C PRO A 573 -4.86 6.21 -1.97
N LEU A 574 -4.59 6.10 -3.27
CA LEU A 574 -4.76 4.85 -4.02
C LEU A 574 -3.73 3.79 -3.64
N SER A 575 -2.56 4.21 -3.16
CA SER A 575 -1.47 3.35 -2.69
C SER A 575 -0.73 4.02 -1.54
N LEU A 576 -0.21 3.20 -0.62
CA LEU A 576 0.62 3.66 0.50
C LEU A 576 2.10 3.54 0.12
N HIS A 577 2.87 4.59 0.38
CA HIS A 577 4.33 4.51 0.31
C HIS A 577 4.86 3.65 1.47
N ILE A 578 5.84 2.80 1.20
CA ILE A 578 6.50 2.00 2.24
C ILE A 578 7.48 2.91 2.99
N PRO A 579 7.34 3.08 4.32
CA PRO A 579 8.28 3.88 5.09
C PRO A 579 9.71 3.30 5.02
N PRO A 580 10.77 4.13 4.95
CA PRO A 580 12.16 3.65 4.89
C PRO A 580 12.56 2.75 6.07
N THR A 581 11.98 2.98 7.24
CA THR A 581 12.16 2.17 8.46
C THR A 581 11.61 0.74 8.28
N VAL A 582 10.42 0.61 7.68
CA VAL A 582 9.80 -0.69 7.35
C VAL A 582 10.59 -1.39 6.25
N GLN A 583 10.97 -0.64 5.20
CA GLN A 583 11.81 -1.15 4.11
C GLN A 583 13.14 -1.68 4.64
N GLY A 584 13.81 -0.96 5.55
CA GLY A 584 15.07 -1.38 6.16
C GLY A 584 14.96 -2.66 6.97
N VAL A 585 13.87 -2.84 7.73
CA VAL A 585 13.59 -4.08 8.49
C VAL A 585 13.41 -5.27 7.55
N LEU A 586 12.59 -5.12 6.51
CA LEU A 586 12.31 -6.19 5.56
C LEU A 586 13.53 -6.51 4.68
N ALA A 587 14.24 -5.49 4.18
CA ALA A 587 15.45 -5.65 3.37
C ALA A 587 16.56 -6.38 4.13
N ALA A 588 16.81 -6.02 5.39
CA ALA A 588 17.81 -6.71 6.21
C ALA A 588 17.44 -8.18 6.49
N ARG A 589 16.15 -8.50 6.59
CA ARG A 589 15.68 -9.89 6.71
C ARG A 589 15.94 -10.67 5.41
N ILE A 590 15.65 -10.06 4.26
CA ILE A 590 15.86 -10.65 2.93
C ILE A 590 17.37 -10.89 2.67
N ASP A 591 18.24 -9.95 3.00
CA ASP A 591 19.70 -10.04 2.80
C ASP A 591 20.41 -11.02 3.75
N ARG A 592 19.70 -11.63 4.71
CA ARG A 592 20.21 -12.74 5.51
C ARG A 592 19.97 -14.10 4.85
N LEU A 593 19.07 -14.17 3.87
CA LEU A 593 18.85 -15.40 3.12
C LEU A 593 20.10 -15.75 2.31
N PRO A 594 20.42 -17.04 2.15
CA PRO A 594 21.41 -17.42 1.15
C PRO A 594 20.92 -17.06 -0.26
N VAL A 595 21.88 -16.89 -1.16
CA VAL A 595 21.67 -16.29 -2.50
C VAL A 595 20.55 -16.98 -3.28
N ALA A 596 20.52 -18.31 -3.28
CA ALA A 596 19.54 -19.08 -4.04
C ALA A 596 18.10 -18.86 -3.54
N GLN A 597 17.92 -18.81 -2.22
CA GLN A 597 16.63 -18.52 -1.58
C GLN A 597 16.19 -17.08 -1.84
N LYS A 598 17.13 -16.11 -1.78
CA LYS A 598 16.86 -14.70 -2.11
C LYS A 598 16.41 -14.53 -3.56
N ASP A 599 17.09 -15.19 -4.51
CA ASP A 599 16.73 -15.17 -5.93
C ASP A 599 15.36 -15.79 -6.20
N LEU A 600 15.04 -16.90 -5.54
CA LEU A 600 13.73 -17.53 -5.62
C LEU A 600 12.66 -16.57 -5.07
N LEU A 601 12.85 -16.02 -3.87
CA LEU A 601 11.93 -15.08 -3.25
C LEU A 601 11.68 -13.85 -4.13
N GLN A 602 12.73 -13.30 -4.74
CA GLN A 602 12.65 -12.21 -5.72
C GLN A 602 11.79 -12.57 -6.94
N THR A 603 11.92 -13.79 -7.44
CA THR A 603 11.10 -14.29 -8.53
C THR A 603 9.64 -14.44 -8.11
N LEU A 604 9.38 -15.08 -6.96
CA LEU A 604 8.04 -15.29 -6.40
C LEU A 604 7.31 -13.96 -6.18
N ALA A 605 8.02 -12.92 -5.72
CA ALA A 605 7.44 -11.59 -5.50
C ALA A 605 6.88 -10.95 -6.78
N ILE A 606 7.43 -11.32 -7.95
CA ILE A 606 6.93 -10.88 -9.25
C ILE A 606 5.77 -11.75 -9.73
N ILE A 607 5.74 -13.05 -9.40
CA ILE A 607 4.64 -13.95 -9.78
C ILE A 607 3.32 -13.46 -9.17
N GLY A 608 3.29 -13.17 -7.87
CA GLY A 608 2.09 -12.68 -7.21
C GLY A 608 2.09 -12.89 -5.71
N LYS A 609 0.93 -12.65 -5.10
CA LYS A 609 0.71 -12.94 -3.68
C LYS A 609 0.48 -14.42 -3.41
N GLU A 610 -0.19 -15.09 -4.33
CA GLU A 610 -0.57 -16.49 -4.30
C GLU A 610 -0.17 -17.11 -5.64
N PHE A 611 0.41 -18.31 -5.63
CA PHE A 611 0.91 -18.94 -6.83
C PHE A 611 1.00 -20.47 -6.71
N PRO A 612 0.54 -21.21 -7.74
CA PRO A 612 0.66 -22.67 -7.77
C PRO A 612 2.10 -23.11 -8.08
N LEU A 613 2.47 -24.31 -7.61
CA LEU A 613 3.79 -24.88 -7.82
C LEU A 613 4.17 -24.97 -9.31
N SER A 614 3.25 -25.39 -10.18
CA SER A 614 3.46 -25.45 -11.63
C SER A 614 3.92 -24.11 -12.25
N LEU A 615 3.39 -22.99 -11.76
CA LEU A 615 3.78 -21.66 -12.22
C LEU A 615 5.19 -21.28 -11.77
N ILE A 616 5.58 -21.66 -10.55
CA ILE A 616 6.95 -21.46 -10.04
C ILE A 616 7.96 -22.19 -10.93
N GLU A 617 7.69 -23.46 -11.25
CA GLU A 617 8.56 -24.29 -12.09
C GLU A 617 8.78 -23.69 -13.47
N HIS A 618 7.69 -23.23 -14.12
CA HIS A 618 7.76 -22.64 -15.45
C HIS A 618 8.51 -21.30 -15.47
N VAL A 619 8.29 -20.44 -14.47
CA VAL A 619 8.94 -19.12 -14.40
C VAL A 619 10.42 -19.24 -14.05
N THR A 620 10.77 -20.10 -13.09
CA THR A 620 12.15 -20.33 -12.67
C THR A 620 12.95 -21.18 -13.66
N ALA A 621 12.26 -22.01 -14.46
CA ALA A 621 12.83 -23.05 -15.31
C ALA A 621 13.69 -24.06 -14.52
N GLN A 622 13.27 -24.38 -13.30
CA GLN A 622 13.91 -25.37 -12.42
C GLN A 622 12.93 -26.52 -12.11
N PRO A 623 13.44 -27.77 -12.00
CA PRO A 623 12.62 -28.92 -11.63
C PRO A 623 12.25 -28.88 -10.14
N GLU A 624 11.10 -29.49 -9.79
CA GLU A 624 10.56 -29.57 -8.43
C GLU A 624 11.59 -29.98 -7.37
N GLU A 625 12.44 -30.96 -7.68
CA GLU A 625 13.46 -31.52 -6.77
C GLU A 625 14.46 -30.47 -6.27
N GLN A 626 14.73 -29.43 -7.07
CA GLN A 626 15.61 -28.32 -6.70
C GLN A 626 14.85 -27.21 -5.96
N LEU A 627 13.56 -27.03 -6.25
CA LEU A 627 12.73 -25.98 -5.67
C LEU A 627 12.24 -26.32 -4.27
N ARG A 628 11.85 -27.58 -4.00
CA ARG A 628 11.35 -28.02 -2.69
C ARG A 628 12.22 -27.63 -1.50
N PRO A 629 13.55 -27.87 -1.48
CA PRO A 629 14.37 -27.46 -0.34
C PRO A 629 14.38 -25.93 -0.16
N LEU A 630 14.44 -25.17 -1.27
CA LEU A 630 14.42 -23.70 -1.21
C LEU A 630 13.08 -23.16 -0.71
N LEU A 631 11.95 -23.73 -1.16
CA LEU A 631 10.62 -23.37 -0.68
C LEU A 631 10.45 -23.72 0.80
N SER A 632 10.96 -24.88 1.24
CA SER A 632 10.95 -25.28 2.65
C SER A 632 11.77 -24.34 3.53
N ASP A 633 12.94 -23.89 3.07
CA ASP A 633 13.75 -22.89 3.77
C ASP A 633 13.01 -21.54 3.87
N LEU A 634 12.33 -21.11 2.81
CA LEU A 634 11.53 -19.87 2.81
C LEU A 634 10.30 -19.97 3.73
N GLN A 635 9.70 -21.16 3.84
CA GLN A 635 8.62 -21.43 4.80
C GLN A 635 9.13 -21.42 6.24
N ALA A 636 10.25 -22.09 6.51
CA ALA A 636 10.87 -22.09 7.84
C ALA A 636 11.31 -20.67 8.26
N GLY A 637 11.69 -19.84 7.28
CA GLY A 637 11.98 -18.43 7.46
C GLY A 637 10.75 -17.51 7.52
N ASP A 638 9.53 -18.06 7.51
CA ASP A 638 8.25 -17.33 7.56
C ASP A 638 8.03 -16.31 6.41
N PHE A 639 8.67 -16.50 5.25
CA PHE A 639 8.46 -15.63 4.08
C PHE A 639 7.21 -16.01 3.28
N ILE A 640 6.98 -17.31 3.16
CA ILE A 640 5.85 -17.90 2.44
C ILE A 640 5.24 -19.01 3.30
N TYR A 641 4.01 -19.41 2.97
CA TYR A 641 3.39 -20.59 3.56
C TYR A 641 2.66 -21.38 2.48
N GLU A 642 2.47 -22.66 2.78
CA GLU A 642 1.78 -23.59 1.89
C GLU A 642 0.29 -23.60 2.23
N ARG A 643 -0.53 -23.53 1.18
CA ARG A 643 -1.97 -23.70 1.25
C ARG A 643 -2.32 -24.97 0.46
N PRO A 644 -2.96 -25.96 1.11
CA PRO A 644 -3.47 -27.10 0.38
C PRO A 644 -4.60 -26.63 -0.54
N ALA A 645 -4.37 -26.73 -1.85
CA ALA A 645 -5.32 -26.40 -2.90
C ALA A 645 -5.51 -27.62 -3.83
N PHE A 646 -6.60 -27.62 -4.59
CA PHE A 646 -6.88 -28.64 -5.59
C PHE A 646 -6.90 -27.97 -6.97
N PRO A 647 -6.16 -28.47 -7.97
CA PRO A 647 -5.53 -29.79 -8.08
C PRO A 647 -4.07 -29.90 -7.61
N GLU A 648 -3.41 -28.79 -7.26
CA GLU A 648 -2.00 -28.74 -6.86
C GLU A 648 -1.78 -27.81 -5.66
N VAL A 649 -0.60 -27.92 -5.04
CA VAL A 649 -0.21 -27.10 -3.89
C VAL A 649 -0.01 -25.64 -4.31
N GLU A 650 -0.57 -24.72 -3.53
CA GLU A 650 -0.37 -23.28 -3.69
C GLU A 650 0.51 -22.73 -2.57
N TYR A 651 1.34 -21.76 -2.93
CA TYR A 651 2.15 -21.00 -1.99
C TYR A 651 1.65 -19.56 -1.95
N ALA A 652 1.71 -18.96 -0.78
CA ALA A 652 1.36 -17.56 -0.59
C ALA A 652 2.42 -16.84 0.23
N PHE A 653 2.65 -15.55 -0.07
CA PHE A 653 3.46 -14.70 0.81
C PHE A 653 2.78 -14.58 2.18
N LYS A 654 3.58 -14.75 3.24
CA LYS A 654 3.07 -14.52 4.60
C LYS A 654 2.67 -13.06 4.80
N HIS A 655 3.40 -12.13 4.17
CA HIS A 655 3.19 -10.68 4.28
C HIS A 655 3.28 -9.93 2.95
N ALA A 656 2.25 -9.13 2.62
CA ALA A 656 2.18 -8.31 1.42
C ALA A 656 3.30 -7.25 1.32
N LEU A 657 3.68 -6.63 2.43
CA LEU A 657 4.82 -5.69 2.44
C LEU A 657 6.15 -6.38 2.16
N THR A 658 6.33 -7.63 2.59
CA THR A 658 7.52 -8.41 2.24
C THR A 658 7.60 -8.62 0.73
N GLN A 659 6.50 -9.05 0.11
CA GLN A 659 6.41 -9.18 -1.35
C GLN A 659 6.77 -7.86 -2.06
N GLU A 660 6.25 -6.73 -1.58
CA GLU A 660 6.47 -5.43 -2.20
C GLU A 660 7.92 -4.92 -2.05
N VAL A 661 8.53 -5.08 -0.87
CA VAL A 661 9.96 -4.75 -0.66
C VAL A 661 10.86 -5.63 -1.52
N VAL A 662 10.58 -6.93 -1.59
CA VAL A 662 11.30 -7.86 -2.46
C VAL A 662 11.18 -7.43 -3.93
N ALA A 663 9.96 -7.15 -4.41
CA ALA A 663 9.73 -6.74 -5.79
C ALA A 663 10.38 -5.40 -6.14
N ASN A 664 10.42 -4.45 -5.19
CA ASN A 664 11.03 -3.13 -5.37
C ASN A 664 12.57 -3.16 -5.28
N SER A 665 13.16 -4.22 -4.69
CA SER A 665 14.62 -4.43 -4.70
C SER A 665 15.17 -4.72 -6.10
N LEU A 666 14.32 -5.23 -7.01
CA LEU A 666 14.70 -5.57 -8.38
C LEU A 666 14.81 -4.32 -9.27
N LEU A 667 15.83 -4.30 -10.14
CA LEU A 667 15.90 -3.30 -11.20
C LEU A 667 14.76 -3.45 -12.20
N THR A 668 14.39 -2.33 -12.82
CA THR A 668 13.29 -2.25 -13.79
C THR A 668 13.43 -3.26 -14.94
N ASP A 669 14.64 -3.45 -15.48
CA ASP A 669 14.89 -4.38 -16.59
C ASP A 669 14.64 -5.84 -16.17
N ARG A 670 15.17 -6.24 -15.00
CA ARG A 670 14.98 -7.58 -14.43
C ARG A 670 13.50 -7.82 -14.12
N ARG A 671 12.84 -6.84 -13.51
CA ARG A 671 11.42 -6.88 -13.18
C ARG A 671 10.57 -7.08 -14.43
N SER A 672 10.89 -6.35 -15.49
CA SER A 672 10.22 -6.43 -16.79
C SER A 672 10.33 -7.83 -17.40
N VAL A 673 11.55 -8.41 -17.43
CA VAL A 673 11.78 -9.77 -17.92
C VAL A 673 11.02 -10.81 -17.10
N LEU A 674 10.99 -10.68 -15.77
CA LEU A 674 10.25 -11.59 -14.91
C LEU A 674 8.74 -11.50 -15.15
N HIS A 675 8.18 -10.29 -15.29
CA HIS A 675 6.77 -10.14 -15.65
C HIS A 675 6.43 -10.76 -17.01
N GLU A 676 7.27 -10.58 -18.04
CA GLU A 676 7.08 -11.25 -19.35
C GLU A 676 7.08 -12.77 -19.20
N ARG A 677 8.03 -13.33 -18.42
CA ARG A 677 8.13 -14.78 -18.19
C ARG A 677 6.92 -15.32 -17.43
N THR A 678 6.44 -14.61 -16.41
CA THR A 678 5.22 -15.00 -15.68
C THR A 678 4.01 -15.00 -16.59
N ALA A 679 3.81 -13.95 -17.39
CA ALA A 679 2.66 -13.86 -18.29
C ALA A 679 2.66 -15.00 -19.33
N ARG A 680 3.82 -15.30 -19.92
CA ARG A 680 3.97 -16.43 -20.85
C ARG A 680 3.73 -17.78 -20.18
N ALA A 681 4.18 -17.95 -18.94
CA ALA A 681 3.95 -19.18 -18.18
C ALA A 681 2.44 -19.40 -17.93
N ILE A 682 1.71 -18.35 -17.55
CA ILE A 682 0.24 -18.40 -17.40
C ILE A 682 -0.43 -18.80 -18.72
N GLU A 683 0.00 -18.22 -19.85
CA GLU A 683 -0.54 -18.59 -21.17
C GLU A 683 -0.33 -20.05 -21.54
N ILE A 684 0.85 -20.61 -21.21
CA ILE A 684 1.22 -21.99 -21.52
C ILE A 684 0.49 -22.99 -20.62
N LEU A 685 0.38 -22.69 -19.32
CA LEU A 685 -0.23 -23.57 -18.32
C LEU A 685 -1.76 -23.59 -18.42
N PHE A 686 -2.38 -22.47 -18.78
CA PHE A 686 -3.83 -22.30 -18.72
C PHE A 686 -4.49 -21.89 -20.06
N PRO A 687 -4.17 -22.54 -21.20
CA PRO A 687 -4.65 -22.09 -22.52
C PRO A 687 -6.19 -22.12 -22.67
N GLY A 688 -6.87 -23.02 -21.96
CA GLY A 688 -8.33 -23.11 -21.93
C GLY A 688 -9.02 -22.19 -20.93
N ARG A 689 -8.26 -21.53 -20.04
CA ARG A 689 -8.77 -20.71 -18.93
C ARG A 689 -8.21 -19.29 -18.92
N LEU A 690 -7.63 -18.80 -20.02
CA LEU A 690 -7.03 -17.46 -20.10
C LEU A 690 -7.99 -16.33 -19.69
N LYS A 691 -9.30 -16.52 -19.91
CA LYS A 691 -10.34 -15.58 -19.47
C LYS A 691 -10.41 -15.43 -17.95
N ASP A 692 -10.02 -16.46 -17.19
CA ASP A 692 -9.98 -16.40 -15.73
C ASP A 692 -8.77 -15.57 -15.26
N TYR A 693 -7.70 -15.50 -16.07
CA TYR A 693 -6.43 -14.82 -15.75
C TYR A 693 -6.24 -13.48 -16.48
N CYS A 694 -7.28 -12.92 -17.11
CA CYS A 694 -7.16 -11.69 -17.92
C CYS A 694 -6.56 -10.52 -17.14
N SER A 695 -6.99 -10.31 -15.88
CA SER A 695 -6.50 -9.20 -15.06
C SER A 695 -5.02 -9.38 -14.67
N GLU A 696 -4.59 -10.60 -14.34
CA GLU A 696 -3.20 -10.90 -14.03
C GLU A 696 -2.32 -10.77 -15.28
N LEU A 697 -2.76 -11.33 -16.41
CA LEU A 697 -2.05 -11.20 -17.69
C LEU A 697 -1.91 -9.73 -18.10
N ALA A 698 -2.96 -8.93 -17.94
CA ALA A 698 -2.92 -7.49 -18.15
C ALA A 698 -1.89 -6.81 -17.23
N HIS A 699 -1.85 -7.18 -15.95
CA HIS A 699 -0.89 -6.66 -14.98
C HIS A 699 0.56 -6.97 -15.37
N HIS A 700 0.87 -8.24 -15.67
CA HIS A 700 2.22 -8.65 -16.02
C HIS A 700 2.66 -8.05 -17.36
N TYR A 701 1.83 -8.12 -18.40
CA TYR A 701 2.23 -7.56 -19.69
C TYR A 701 2.40 -6.05 -19.65
N SER A 702 1.58 -5.32 -18.88
CA SER A 702 1.76 -3.87 -18.66
C SER A 702 3.11 -3.52 -18.04
N LYS A 703 3.70 -4.43 -17.26
CA LYS A 703 5.00 -4.25 -16.59
C LYS A 703 6.19 -4.88 -17.34
N SER A 704 5.93 -5.63 -18.41
CA SER A 704 6.92 -6.37 -19.21
C SER A 704 7.50 -5.59 -20.41
N GLY A 705 6.95 -4.41 -20.70
CA GLY A 705 7.26 -3.66 -21.93
C GLY A 705 6.60 -4.22 -23.20
N ASN A 706 5.87 -5.34 -23.13
CA ASN A 706 5.11 -5.90 -24.25
C ASN A 706 3.78 -5.16 -24.45
N THR A 707 3.86 -3.96 -25.02
CA THR A 707 2.72 -3.05 -25.22
C THR A 707 1.54 -3.72 -25.92
N ARG A 708 1.79 -4.54 -26.96
CA ARG A 708 0.73 -5.16 -27.76
C ARG A 708 -0.11 -6.13 -26.92
N LYS A 709 0.52 -7.03 -26.18
CA LYS A 709 -0.19 -7.97 -25.30
C LYS A 709 -0.80 -7.27 -24.08
N ALA A 710 -0.16 -6.21 -23.58
CA ALA A 710 -0.74 -5.39 -22.52
C ALA A 710 -2.10 -4.81 -22.94
N ILE A 711 -2.18 -4.21 -24.13
CA ILE A 711 -3.44 -3.67 -24.67
C ILE A 711 -4.47 -4.79 -24.85
N GLU A 712 -4.09 -5.92 -25.43
CA GLU A 712 -4.97 -7.07 -25.66
C GLU A 712 -5.64 -7.57 -24.37
N TYR A 713 -4.85 -7.84 -23.33
CA TYR A 713 -5.39 -8.34 -22.06
C TYR A 713 -6.09 -7.25 -21.23
N LEU A 714 -5.67 -5.99 -21.31
CA LEU A 714 -6.40 -4.87 -20.69
C LEU A 714 -7.77 -4.66 -21.33
N GLU A 715 -7.86 -4.78 -22.66
CA GLU A 715 -9.13 -4.71 -23.39
C GLU A 715 -10.05 -5.88 -22.97
N LEU A 716 -9.53 -7.11 -22.94
CA LEU A 716 -10.29 -8.29 -22.49
C LEU A 716 -10.76 -8.18 -21.04
N ALA A 717 -9.89 -7.74 -20.11
CA ALA A 717 -10.23 -7.53 -18.71
C ALA A 717 -11.33 -6.46 -18.57
N GLY A 718 -11.20 -5.34 -19.30
CA GLY A 718 -12.23 -4.29 -19.34
C GLY A 718 -13.57 -4.79 -19.88
N GLN A 719 -13.56 -5.57 -20.96
CA GLN A 719 -14.77 -6.17 -21.54
C GLN A 719 -15.43 -7.19 -20.60
N GLN A 720 -14.65 -8.00 -19.87
CA GLN A 720 -15.16 -8.95 -18.88
C GLN A 720 -15.79 -8.21 -17.68
N ALA A 721 -15.13 -7.17 -17.18
CA ALA A 721 -15.68 -6.32 -16.13
C ALA A 721 -17.00 -5.66 -16.57
N LEU A 722 -17.08 -5.17 -17.82
CA LEU A 722 -18.33 -4.68 -18.40
C LEU A 722 -19.42 -5.76 -18.47
N GLN A 723 -19.10 -7.00 -18.86
CA GLN A 723 -20.04 -8.12 -18.91
C GLN A 723 -20.60 -8.48 -17.54
N GLN A 724 -19.82 -8.31 -16.48
CA GLN A 724 -20.20 -8.59 -15.10
C GLN A 724 -20.81 -7.38 -14.39
N SER A 725 -21.07 -6.27 -15.12
CA SER A 725 -21.53 -4.99 -14.56
C SER A 725 -20.58 -4.34 -13.53
N ALA A 726 -19.32 -4.77 -13.49
CA ALA A 726 -18.26 -4.25 -12.64
C ALA A 726 -17.63 -2.98 -13.26
N HIS A 727 -18.44 -1.95 -13.47
CA HIS A 727 -18.03 -0.74 -14.22
C HIS A 727 -16.89 0.04 -13.55
N LEU A 728 -16.82 0.05 -12.21
CA LEU A 728 -15.72 0.68 -11.46
C LEU A 728 -14.37 0.00 -11.75
N GLU A 729 -14.37 -1.30 -11.99
CA GLU A 729 -13.17 -2.08 -12.34
C GLU A 729 -12.83 -1.98 -13.84
N ALA A 730 -13.84 -1.82 -14.70
CA ALA A 730 -13.63 -1.66 -16.14
C ALA A 730 -12.88 -0.35 -16.49
N VAL A 731 -13.18 0.75 -15.81
CA VAL A 731 -12.57 2.08 -16.07
C VAL A 731 -11.04 2.05 -16.03
N PRO A 732 -10.35 1.56 -14.97
CA PRO A 732 -8.89 1.56 -14.93
C PRO A 732 -8.27 0.68 -16.02
N HIS A 733 -8.84 -0.48 -16.34
CA HIS A 733 -8.33 -1.35 -17.39
C HIS A 733 -8.39 -0.69 -18.78
N LEU A 734 -9.56 -0.16 -19.15
CA LEU A 734 -9.76 0.49 -20.46
C LEU A 734 -8.97 1.79 -20.59
N SER A 735 -8.85 2.56 -19.50
CA SER A 735 -8.02 3.78 -19.48
C SER A 735 -6.53 3.45 -19.67
N ALA A 736 -6.04 2.42 -18.99
CA ALA A 736 -4.66 1.97 -19.16
C ALA A 736 -4.39 1.46 -20.58
N ALA A 737 -5.33 0.73 -21.19
CA ALA A 737 -5.22 0.29 -22.58
C ALA A 737 -5.06 1.49 -23.55
N LEU A 738 -5.87 2.55 -23.37
CA LEU A 738 -5.76 3.78 -24.16
C LEU A 738 -4.42 4.48 -23.98
N GLU A 739 -3.87 4.53 -22.77
CA GLU A 739 -2.53 5.11 -22.54
C GLU A 739 -1.43 4.31 -23.25
N PHE A 740 -1.47 2.97 -23.19
CA PHE A 740 -0.52 2.14 -23.94
C PHE A 740 -0.68 2.29 -25.45
N LEU A 741 -1.91 2.44 -25.93
CA LEU A 741 -2.21 2.60 -27.36
C LEU A 741 -1.54 3.85 -27.96
N LYS A 742 -1.39 4.94 -27.20
CA LYS A 742 -0.70 6.17 -27.64
C LYS A 742 0.76 5.94 -28.04
N SER A 743 1.40 4.91 -27.50
CA SER A 743 2.79 4.56 -27.84
C SER A 743 2.93 3.81 -29.17
N LEU A 744 1.82 3.32 -29.74
CA LEU A 744 1.83 2.64 -31.04
C LEU A 744 1.75 3.64 -32.21
N PRO A 745 2.38 3.32 -33.37
CA PRO A 745 2.29 4.14 -34.58
C PRO A 745 0.85 4.41 -35.00
N ASP A 746 0.60 5.58 -35.60
CA ASP A 746 -0.74 5.93 -36.08
C ASP A 746 -1.09 5.12 -37.33
N THR A 747 -1.94 4.11 -37.15
CA THR A 747 -2.44 3.24 -38.22
C THR A 747 -3.96 3.15 -38.17
N PRO A 748 -4.63 2.81 -39.29
CA PRO A 748 -6.07 2.56 -39.29
C PRO A 748 -6.50 1.48 -38.29
N GLU A 749 -5.66 0.47 -38.06
CA GLU A 749 -5.88 -0.57 -37.06
C GLU A 749 -5.86 0.00 -35.64
N ARG A 750 -4.89 0.88 -35.32
CA ARG A 750 -4.82 1.57 -34.03
C ARG A 750 -6.06 2.43 -33.82
N ALA A 751 -6.48 3.20 -34.83
CA ALA A 751 -7.66 4.05 -34.75
C ALA A 751 -8.95 3.23 -34.47
N ARG A 752 -9.11 2.06 -35.12
CA ARG A 752 -10.22 1.15 -34.85
C ARG A 752 -10.19 0.59 -33.43
N GLN A 753 -9.01 0.24 -32.93
CA GLN A 753 -8.85 -0.24 -31.55
C GLN A 753 -9.09 0.88 -30.51
N GLU A 754 -8.62 2.11 -30.78
CA GLU A 754 -8.88 3.30 -29.96
C GLU A 754 -10.38 3.54 -29.85
N LEU A 755 -11.09 3.46 -30.98
CA LEU A 755 -12.53 3.61 -31.03
C LEU A 755 -13.27 2.55 -30.20
N SER A 756 -12.88 1.26 -30.31
CA SER A 756 -13.43 0.17 -29.49
C SER A 756 -13.30 0.47 -27.99
N LEU A 757 -12.10 0.83 -27.55
CA LEU A 757 -11.78 1.13 -26.15
C LEU A 757 -12.54 2.35 -25.63
N LEU A 758 -12.62 3.44 -26.43
CA LEU A 758 -13.36 4.65 -26.06
C LEU A 758 -14.85 4.37 -25.88
N LEU A 759 -15.44 3.56 -26.75
CA LEU A 759 -16.87 3.26 -26.68
C LEU A 759 -17.19 2.39 -25.45
N GLY A 760 -16.32 1.43 -25.10
CA GLY A 760 -16.42 0.66 -23.85
C GLY A 760 -16.20 1.53 -22.59
N LEU A 761 -15.19 2.41 -22.62
CA LEU A 761 -14.87 3.32 -21.51
C LEU A 761 -16.01 4.31 -21.27
N GLY A 762 -16.64 4.81 -22.33
CA GLY A 762 -17.79 5.71 -22.23
C GLY A 762 -18.94 5.10 -21.43
N ILE A 763 -19.27 3.82 -21.69
CA ILE A 763 -20.28 3.06 -20.93
C ILE A 763 -19.86 2.92 -19.46
N ALA A 764 -18.61 2.49 -19.21
CA ALA A 764 -18.10 2.29 -17.86
C ALA A 764 -18.13 3.60 -17.04
N CYS A 765 -17.64 4.70 -17.60
CA CYS A 765 -17.60 6.00 -16.93
C CYS A 765 -19.00 6.55 -16.66
N ILE A 766 -19.92 6.42 -17.62
CA ILE A 766 -21.32 6.82 -17.44
C ILE A 766 -21.94 6.13 -16.20
N THR A 767 -21.79 4.81 -16.09
CA THR A 767 -22.41 4.05 -14.99
C THR A 767 -21.67 4.23 -13.67
N ALA A 768 -20.33 4.28 -13.69
CA ALA A 768 -19.52 4.32 -12.47
C ALA A 768 -19.37 5.72 -11.87
N ARG A 769 -19.29 6.77 -12.71
CA ARG A 769 -18.96 8.14 -12.28
C ARG A 769 -20.09 9.15 -12.50
N GLY A 770 -21.21 8.69 -13.06
CA GLY A 770 -22.35 9.52 -13.37
C GLY A 770 -22.32 10.06 -14.80
N HIS A 771 -23.52 10.30 -15.32
CA HIS A 771 -23.76 10.66 -16.71
C HIS A 771 -23.24 12.04 -17.10
N GLY A 772 -22.96 12.91 -16.12
CA GLY A 772 -22.54 14.30 -16.34
C GLY A 772 -21.04 14.56 -16.25
N ALA A 773 -20.22 13.52 -16.09
CA ALA A 773 -18.78 13.68 -15.93
C ALA A 773 -18.14 14.30 -17.20
N PRO A 774 -17.29 15.34 -17.08
CA PRO A 774 -16.62 15.97 -18.23
C PRO A 774 -15.80 14.99 -19.10
N GLU A 775 -15.31 13.92 -18.47
CA GLU A 775 -14.58 12.84 -19.14
C GLU A 775 -15.44 12.15 -20.21
N VAL A 776 -16.75 11.96 -19.98
CA VAL A 776 -17.68 11.32 -20.92
C VAL A 776 -17.79 12.12 -22.21
N GLN A 777 -17.91 13.44 -22.11
CA GLN A 777 -17.92 14.31 -23.29
C GLN A 777 -16.61 14.20 -24.08
N THR A 778 -15.47 14.17 -23.37
CA THR A 778 -14.15 14.05 -23.99
C THR A 778 -14.01 12.72 -24.74
N ILE A 779 -14.43 11.62 -24.12
CA ILE A 779 -14.42 10.27 -24.71
C ILE A 779 -15.24 10.21 -25.99
N TYR A 780 -16.51 10.62 -25.95
CA TYR A 780 -17.38 10.51 -27.13
C TYR A 780 -17.05 11.54 -28.21
N THR A 781 -16.49 12.71 -27.87
CA THR A 781 -15.98 13.66 -28.87
C THR A 781 -14.82 13.06 -29.65
N ARG A 782 -13.88 12.39 -28.96
CA ARG A 782 -12.77 11.68 -29.60
C ARG A 782 -13.27 10.51 -30.45
N ALA A 783 -14.22 9.72 -29.95
CA ALA A 783 -14.83 8.62 -30.69
C ALA A 783 -15.49 9.10 -31.99
N LEU A 784 -16.24 10.20 -31.96
CA LEU A 784 -16.85 10.79 -33.16
C LEU A 784 -15.81 11.26 -34.18
N ALA A 785 -14.74 11.92 -33.73
CA ALA A 785 -13.65 12.33 -34.62
C ALA A 785 -12.96 11.15 -35.32
N LEU A 786 -12.80 10.01 -34.62
CA LEU A 786 -12.26 8.79 -35.21
C LEU A 786 -13.22 8.17 -36.24
N CYS A 787 -14.53 8.19 -35.98
CA CYS A 787 -15.54 7.74 -36.95
C CYS A 787 -15.50 8.58 -38.24
N GLU A 788 -15.30 9.90 -38.14
CA GLU A 788 -15.21 10.79 -39.31
C GLU A 788 -13.93 10.55 -40.15
N GLN A 789 -12.83 10.15 -39.49
CA GLN A 789 -11.54 9.87 -40.16
C GLN A 789 -11.49 8.49 -40.83
N GLY A 790 -12.16 7.48 -40.23
CA GLY A 790 -12.02 6.07 -40.64
C GLY A 790 -12.91 5.63 -41.80
N GLY A 791 -13.87 6.44 -42.25
CA GLY A 791 -14.82 6.06 -43.31
C GLY A 791 -15.79 4.92 -42.96
N GLU A 792 -15.66 4.31 -41.78
CA GLU A 792 -16.53 3.23 -41.27
C GLU A 792 -17.74 3.82 -40.53
N THR A 793 -18.93 3.61 -41.10
CA THR A 793 -20.25 4.06 -40.61
C THR A 793 -20.84 3.29 -39.40
N PRO A 794 -20.52 2.01 -39.10
CA PRO A 794 -21.27 1.24 -38.09
C PRO A 794 -21.19 1.78 -36.64
N GLN A 795 -20.02 2.28 -36.22
CA GLN A 795 -19.77 2.74 -34.85
C GLN A 795 -20.19 4.20 -34.63
N LEU A 796 -20.46 4.95 -35.70
CA LEU A 796 -20.94 6.34 -35.64
C LEU A 796 -22.25 6.43 -34.86
N PHE A 797 -23.18 5.51 -35.10
CA PHE A 797 -24.44 5.44 -34.37
C PHE A 797 -24.22 5.30 -32.86
N SER A 798 -23.33 4.39 -32.44
CA SER A 798 -23.03 4.17 -31.03
C SER A 798 -22.32 5.35 -30.36
N ALA A 799 -21.39 6.00 -31.06
CA ALA A 799 -20.74 7.21 -30.56
C ALA A 799 -21.74 8.36 -30.37
N GLN A 800 -22.65 8.55 -31.32
CA GLN A 800 -23.72 9.55 -31.22
C GLN A 800 -24.75 9.22 -30.13
N LEU A 801 -25.08 7.94 -29.95
CA LEU A 801 -25.97 7.48 -28.89
C LEU A 801 -25.39 7.77 -27.50
N GLY A 802 -24.10 7.51 -27.30
CA GLY A 802 -23.39 7.86 -26.07
C GLY A 802 -23.39 9.36 -25.79
N MET A 803 -23.13 10.17 -26.83
CA MET A 803 -23.18 11.63 -26.74
C MET A 803 -24.60 12.16 -26.44
N TRP A 804 -25.63 11.58 -27.07
CA TRP A 804 -27.02 11.90 -26.77
C TRP A 804 -27.35 11.63 -25.29
N SER A 805 -26.91 10.47 -24.76
CA SER A 805 -27.15 10.12 -23.36
C SER A 805 -26.51 11.11 -22.39
N PHE A 806 -25.31 11.61 -22.70
CA PHE A 806 -24.63 12.63 -21.91
C PHE A 806 -25.45 13.94 -21.86
N TYR A 807 -25.83 14.47 -23.02
CA TYR A 807 -26.57 15.73 -23.09
C TYR A 807 -27.97 15.64 -22.49
N LEU A 808 -28.67 14.50 -22.70
CA LEU A 808 -29.98 14.26 -22.11
C LEU A 808 -29.92 14.36 -20.58
N LEU A 809 -28.97 13.66 -19.94
CA LEU A 809 -28.93 13.56 -18.48
C LEU A 809 -28.40 14.83 -17.79
N ARG A 810 -27.69 15.68 -18.54
CA ARG A 810 -27.34 17.05 -18.15
C ARG A 810 -28.48 18.06 -18.34
N GLY A 811 -29.65 17.61 -18.80
CA GLY A 811 -30.80 18.49 -19.05
C GLY A 811 -30.59 19.45 -20.22
N GLN A 812 -29.67 19.16 -21.15
CA GLN A 812 -29.45 19.97 -22.36
C GLN A 812 -30.33 19.44 -23.50
N LEU A 813 -31.64 19.62 -23.36
CA LEU A 813 -32.64 18.92 -24.18
C LEU A 813 -32.66 19.38 -25.64
N GLU A 814 -32.29 20.62 -25.95
CA GLU A 814 -32.15 21.10 -27.33
C GLU A 814 -31.08 20.31 -28.08
N THR A 815 -29.89 20.18 -27.49
CA THR A 815 -28.77 19.43 -28.06
C THR A 815 -29.12 17.93 -28.16
N ALA A 816 -29.74 17.38 -27.12
CA ALA A 816 -30.19 16.00 -27.13
C ALA A 816 -31.22 15.75 -28.23
N GLN A 817 -32.14 16.68 -28.50
CA GLN A 817 -33.10 16.51 -29.58
C GLN A 817 -32.41 16.51 -30.96
N ALA A 818 -31.51 17.46 -31.22
CA ALA A 818 -30.78 17.49 -32.49
C ALA A 818 -30.00 16.18 -32.74
N LEU A 819 -29.42 15.60 -31.69
CA LEU A 819 -28.75 14.30 -31.77
C LEU A 819 -29.73 13.14 -31.98
N ALA A 820 -30.89 13.15 -31.33
CA ALA A 820 -31.92 12.12 -31.50
C ALA A 820 -32.48 12.12 -32.93
N GLU A 821 -32.70 13.30 -33.52
CA GLU A 821 -33.12 13.45 -34.92
C GLU A 821 -32.04 12.95 -35.89
N ARG A 822 -30.76 13.24 -35.61
CA ARG A 822 -29.64 12.73 -36.40
C ARG A 822 -29.50 11.20 -36.32
N LEU A 823 -29.63 10.62 -35.13
CA LEU A 823 -29.65 9.18 -34.92
C LEU A 823 -30.78 8.51 -35.70
N HIS A 824 -31.96 9.13 -35.73
CA HIS A 824 -33.08 8.64 -36.53
C HIS A 824 -32.81 8.73 -38.03
N GLY A 825 -32.21 9.81 -38.52
CA GLY A 825 -31.76 9.89 -39.92
C GLY A 825 -30.77 8.76 -40.27
N LEU A 826 -29.75 8.55 -39.43
CA LEU A 826 -28.78 7.46 -39.64
C LEU A 826 -29.45 6.08 -39.64
N ALA A 827 -30.39 5.83 -38.73
CA ALA A 827 -31.11 4.57 -38.67
C ALA A 827 -32.02 4.36 -39.89
N GLN A 828 -32.63 5.44 -40.41
CA GLN A 828 -33.41 5.40 -41.65
C GLN A 828 -32.54 5.10 -42.88
N ASP A 829 -31.31 5.62 -42.92
CA ASP A 829 -30.39 5.36 -44.03
C ASP A 829 -29.89 3.91 -44.02
N THR A 830 -29.62 3.35 -42.84
CA THR A 830 -29.10 1.97 -42.70
C THR A 830 -30.19 0.90 -42.76
N GLN A 831 -31.43 1.23 -42.39
CA GLN A 831 -32.56 0.30 -42.25
C GLN A 831 -32.27 -0.88 -41.29
N GLU A 832 -31.27 -0.73 -40.41
CA GLU A 832 -30.92 -1.73 -39.41
C GLU A 832 -32.00 -1.72 -38.30
N PRO A 833 -32.74 -2.83 -38.08
CA PRO A 833 -33.88 -2.85 -37.17
C PRO A 833 -33.54 -2.40 -35.73
N GLU A 834 -32.34 -2.72 -35.27
CA GLU A 834 -31.87 -2.35 -33.93
C GLU A 834 -31.58 -0.86 -33.81
N GLN A 835 -30.94 -0.26 -34.82
CA GLN A 835 -30.68 1.17 -34.85
C GLN A 835 -31.99 1.95 -34.96
N LEU A 836 -32.96 1.44 -35.74
CA LEU A 836 -34.29 2.04 -35.84
C LEU A 836 -35.03 1.98 -34.50
N ALA A 837 -35.08 0.82 -33.85
CA ALA A 837 -35.72 0.68 -32.53
C ALA A 837 -35.09 1.65 -31.51
N GLU A 838 -33.77 1.75 -31.50
CA GLU A 838 -33.04 2.63 -30.58
C GLU A 838 -33.22 4.12 -30.92
N ALA A 839 -33.24 4.48 -32.21
CA ALA A 839 -33.53 5.84 -32.67
C ALA A 839 -34.94 6.30 -32.26
N HIS A 840 -35.94 5.43 -32.42
CA HIS A 840 -37.29 5.67 -31.94
C HIS A 840 -37.32 5.80 -30.41
N ARG A 841 -36.55 4.99 -29.69
CA ARG A 841 -36.44 5.08 -28.23
C ARG A 841 -35.88 6.43 -27.77
N VAL A 842 -34.76 6.88 -28.34
CA VAL A 842 -34.12 8.14 -27.95
C VAL A 842 -35.00 9.35 -28.26
N LEU A 843 -35.65 9.36 -29.43
CA LEU A 843 -36.62 10.39 -29.80
C LEU A 843 -37.82 10.39 -28.85
N GLY A 844 -38.38 9.23 -28.56
CA GLY A 844 -39.52 9.09 -27.64
C GLY A 844 -39.20 9.65 -26.25
N VAL A 845 -38.04 9.31 -25.69
CA VAL A 845 -37.58 9.83 -24.40
C VAL A 845 -37.40 11.35 -24.43
N THR A 846 -36.71 11.88 -25.45
CA THR A 846 -36.47 13.33 -25.54
C THR A 846 -37.76 14.12 -25.74
N LEU A 847 -38.66 13.65 -26.61
CA LEU A 847 -39.96 14.28 -26.85
C LEU A 847 -40.85 14.25 -25.61
N PHE A 848 -40.83 13.15 -24.84
CA PHE A 848 -41.55 13.07 -23.57
C PHE A 848 -41.08 14.17 -22.61
N ARG A 849 -39.77 14.32 -22.40
CA ARG A 849 -39.20 15.33 -21.50
C ARG A 849 -39.57 16.77 -21.91
N ARG A 850 -39.73 17.01 -23.21
CA ARG A 850 -40.16 18.31 -23.76
C ARG A 850 -41.68 18.55 -23.71
N GLY A 851 -42.47 17.64 -23.13
CA GLY A 851 -43.93 17.78 -23.03
C GLY A 851 -44.71 17.34 -24.26
N LYS A 852 -44.06 16.76 -25.29
CA LYS A 852 -44.72 16.32 -26.53
C LYS A 852 -45.25 14.88 -26.40
N LEU A 853 -46.21 14.69 -25.50
CA LEU A 853 -46.64 13.37 -25.01
C LEU A 853 -47.15 12.42 -26.12
N SER A 854 -48.01 12.90 -27.02
CA SER A 854 -48.59 12.07 -28.08
C SER A 854 -47.53 11.57 -29.07
N LEU A 855 -46.59 12.43 -29.47
CA LEU A 855 -45.48 12.04 -30.34
C LEU A 855 -44.52 11.08 -29.63
N ALA A 856 -44.25 11.33 -28.35
CA ALA A 856 -43.42 10.45 -27.54
C ALA A 856 -44.00 9.04 -27.45
N ARG A 857 -45.32 8.91 -27.29
CA ARG A 857 -46.03 7.64 -27.33
C ARG A 857 -45.81 6.91 -28.65
N THR A 858 -46.06 7.58 -29.78
CA THR A 858 -45.91 6.98 -31.12
C THR A 858 -44.49 6.43 -31.31
N HIS A 859 -43.46 7.21 -30.98
CA HIS A 859 -42.08 6.74 -31.08
C HIS A 859 -41.79 5.57 -30.13
N MET A 860 -42.33 5.57 -28.90
CA MET A 860 -42.14 4.44 -27.99
C MET A 860 -42.83 3.15 -28.44
N GLU A 861 -44.04 3.25 -28.99
CA GLU A 861 -44.75 2.10 -29.54
C GLU A 861 -44.02 1.53 -30.76
N GLU A 862 -43.50 2.38 -31.65
CA GLU A 862 -42.68 1.95 -32.80
C GLU A 862 -41.33 1.33 -32.37
N ALA A 863 -40.70 1.88 -31.31
CA ALA A 863 -39.49 1.26 -30.75
C ALA A 863 -39.76 -0.18 -30.27
N LEU A 864 -40.93 -0.42 -29.67
CA LEU A 864 -41.34 -1.73 -29.16
C LEU A 864 -41.72 -2.72 -30.27
N THR A 865 -42.28 -2.27 -31.39
CA THR A 865 -42.61 -3.14 -32.54
C THR A 865 -41.36 -3.63 -33.25
N LEU A 866 -40.33 -2.77 -33.35
CA LEU A 866 -39.07 -3.05 -34.02
C LEU A 866 -38.09 -3.87 -33.15
N HIS A 867 -38.24 -3.82 -31.83
CA HIS A 867 -37.35 -4.51 -30.89
C HIS A 867 -37.38 -6.04 -31.03
N ARG A 868 -36.19 -6.66 -31.01
CA ARG A 868 -36.02 -8.13 -31.04
C ARG A 868 -35.54 -8.66 -29.67
N PRO A 869 -36.15 -9.73 -29.13
CA PRO A 869 -35.85 -10.23 -27.79
C PRO A 869 -34.53 -11.00 -27.64
N ASP A 870 -33.84 -11.37 -28.73
CA ASP A 870 -32.58 -12.11 -28.66
C ASP A 870 -31.36 -11.19 -28.48
N ARG A 871 -30.67 -11.32 -27.33
CA ARG A 871 -29.45 -10.56 -26.98
C ARG A 871 -28.24 -10.88 -27.88
N GLN A 872 -28.22 -12.02 -28.57
CA GLN A 872 -27.07 -12.43 -29.40
C GLN A 872 -26.98 -11.71 -30.75
N SER A 873 -28.06 -11.05 -31.18
CA SER A 873 -28.12 -10.32 -32.46
C SER A 873 -27.57 -8.89 -32.38
N TYR A 874 -27.38 -8.35 -31.17
CA TYR A 874 -26.96 -6.96 -30.96
C TYR A 874 -25.51 -6.70 -31.37
N SER A 875 -25.29 -5.59 -32.09
CA SER A 875 -23.94 -5.07 -32.36
C SER A 875 -23.12 -4.86 -31.07
N HIS A 876 -21.78 -4.86 -31.18
CA HIS A 876 -20.81 -4.90 -30.07
C HIS A 876 -21.10 -3.90 -28.92
N LEU A 877 -21.77 -2.77 -29.18
CA LEU A 877 -22.10 -1.77 -28.16
C LEU A 877 -23.50 -1.88 -27.57
N LEU A 878 -24.48 -2.34 -28.35
CA LEU A 878 -25.82 -2.63 -27.82
C LEU A 878 -25.81 -3.92 -26.97
N ARG A 879 -24.83 -4.80 -27.17
CA ARG A 879 -24.61 -6.02 -26.39
C ARG A 879 -24.33 -5.78 -24.91
N TYR A 880 -23.67 -4.66 -24.60
CA TYR A 880 -23.31 -4.25 -23.24
C TYR A 880 -24.22 -3.13 -22.72
N ALA A 881 -25.10 -2.60 -23.57
CA ALA A 881 -26.12 -1.64 -23.18
C ALA A 881 -27.34 -2.36 -22.57
N ARG A 882 -28.01 -1.63 -21.67
CA ARG A 882 -29.26 -1.96 -20.97
C ARG A 882 -30.25 -2.68 -21.88
N ASN A 883 -31.06 -3.61 -21.36
CA ASN A 883 -32.18 -4.18 -22.13
C ASN A 883 -33.12 -3.04 -22.59
N PRO A 884 -33.12 -2.66 -23.89
CA PRO A 884 -33.82 -1.45 -24.33
C PRO A 884 -35.33 -1.55 -24.12
N ALA A 885 -35.87 -2.76 -24.20
CA ALA A 885 -37.29 -3.05 -24.00
C ALA A 885 -37.78 -2.80 -22.56
N VAL A 886 -36.91 -2.94 -21.54
CA VAL A 886 -37.24 -2.57 -20.17
C VAL A 886 -37.40 -1.06 -20.08
N HIS A 887 -36.41 -0.30 -20.56
CA HIS A 887 -36.46 1.16 -20.54
C HIS A 887 -37.63 1.72 -21.36
N MET A 888 -37.91 1.13 -22.54
CA MET A 888 -39.03 1.53 -23.38
C MET A 888 -40.36 1.40 -22.65
N ARG A 889 -40.62 0.24 -22.04
CA ARG A 889 -41.85 -0.03 -21.28
C ARG A 889 -41.97 0.86 -20.03
N SER A 890 -40.88 1.04 -19.29
CA SER A 890 -40.85 1.94 -18.14
C SER A 890 -41.12 3.39 -18.52
N THR A 891 -40.58 3.89 -19.64
CA THR A 891 -40.87 5.26 -20.09
C THR A 891 -42.31 5.38 -20.60
N LEU A 892 -42.78 4.38 -21.35
CA LEU A 892 -44.14 4.34 -21.89
C LEU A 892 -45.20 4.31 -20.78
N SER A 893 -44.93 3.67 -19.63
CA SER A 893 -45.87 3.68 -18.50
C SER A 893 -46.15 5.10 -17.99
N TRP A 894 -45.12 5.94 -17.87
CA TRP A 894 -45.30 7.35 -17.51
C TRP A 894 -46.05 8.13 -18.58
N ILE A 895 -45.66 7.98 -19.86
CA ILE A 895 -46.34 8.66 -20.98
C ILE A 895 -47.84 8.34 -20.97
N LEU A 896 -48.20 7.06 -20.82
CA LEU A 896 -49.59 6.60 -20.76
C LEU A 896 -50.33 7.20 -19.57
N TRP A 897 -49.70 7.26 -18.40
CA TRP A 897 -50.31 7.90 -17.24
C TRP A 897 -50.60 9.38 -17.49
N TYR A 898 -49.64 10.15 -18.01
CA TYR A 898 -49.88 11.57 -18.32
C TYR A 898 -51.02 11.74 -19.34
N LEU A 899 -51.12 10.87 -20.35
CA LEU A 899 -52.18 10.88 -21.36
C LEU A 899 -53.58 10.47 -20.83
N GLY A 900 -53.72 10.14 -19.55
CA GLY A 900 -55.00 9.72 -18.96
C GLY A 900 -55.34 8.25 -19.17
N LEU A 901 -54.32 7.39 -19.31
CA LEU A 901 -54.44 5.93 -19.49
C LEU A 901 -53.71 5.18 -18.34
N PRO A 902 -54.18 5.31 -17.09
CA PRO A 902 -53.49 4.77 -15.91
C PRO A 902 -53.49 3.23 -15.80
N ASP A 903 -54.44 2.53 -16.42
CA ASP A 903 -54.52 1.06 -16.36
C ASP A 903 -53.49 0.44 -17.32
N GLN A 904 -53.39 1.00 -18.53
CA GLN A 904 -52.33 0.66 -19.48
C GLN A 904 -50.95 1.03 -18.93
N ALA A 905 -50.84 2.16 -18.21
CA ALA A 905 -49.60 2.55 -17.55
C ALA A 905 -49.10 1.49 -16.55
N CYS A 906 -49.98 1.01 -15.67
CA CYS A 906 -49.62 -0.05 -14.71
C CYS A 906 -49.23 -1.35 -15.41
N THR A 907 -49.99 -1.76 -16.43
CA THR A 907 -49.67 -2.95 -17.24
C THR A 907 -48.27 -2.86 -17.83
N ARG A 908 -47.89 -1.73 -18.44
CA ARG A 908 -46.54 -1.54 -19.01
C ARG A 908 -45.44 -1.51 -17.94
N SER A 909 -45.74 -0.97 -16.76
CA SER A 909 -44.80 -0.97 -15.64
C SER A 909 -44.51 -2.38 -15.14
N GLU A 910 -45.54 -3.21 -14.98
CA GLU A 910 -45.42 -4.61 -14.54
C GLU A 910 -44.66 -5.46 -15.56
N GLU A 911 -44.97 -5.31 -16.85
CA GLU A 911 -44.24 -5.97 -17.93
C GLU A 911 -42.73 -5.64 -17.90
N ALA A 912 -42.36 -4.40 -17.59
CA ALA A 912 -40.95 -3.99 -17.51
C ALA A 912 -40.21 -4.69 -16.36
N ILE A 913 -40.83 -4.77 -15.18
CA ILE A 913 -40.28 -5.45 -14.01
C ILE A 913 -40.13 -6.95 -14.27
N GLU A 914 -41.16 -7.58 -14.85
CA GLU A 914 -41.10 -9.00 -15.19
C GLU A 914 -40.00 -9.31 -16.20
N LEU A 915 -39.85 -8.47 -17.23
CA LEU A 915 -38.83 -8.63 -18.25
C LEU A 915 -37.42 -8.54 -17.65
N ALA A 916 -37.17 -7.56 -16.77
CA ALA A 916 -35.89 -7.41 -16.10
C ALA A 916 -35.56 -8.61 -15.18
N ARG A 917 -36.55 -9.13 -14.45
CA ARG A 917 -36.40 -10.33 -13.60
C ARG A 917 -36.06 -11.57 -14.43
N LYS A 918 -36.80 -11.81 -15.53
CA LYS A 918 -36.57 -12.96 -16.42
C LYS A 918 -35.19 -12.91 -17.09
N ALA A 919 -34.68 -11.72 -17.36
CA ALA A 919 -33.38 -11.51 -18.00
C ALA A 919 -32.18 -11.50 -17.03
N SER A 920 -32.42 -11.72 -15.72
CA SER A 920 -31.42 -11.58 -14.65
C SER A 920 -30.59 -10.30 -14.81
N ASP A 921 -31.28 -9.16 -14.99
CA ASP A 921 -30.69 -7.85 -15.24
C ASP A 921 -30.90 -6.93 -14.03
N PRO A 922 -29.95 -6.90 -13.05
CA PRO A 922 -30.08 -6.09 -11.84
C PRO A 922 -30.24 -4.61 -12.14
N PHE A 923 -29.52 -4.10 -13.13
CA PHE A 923 -29.59 -2.70 -13.53
C PHE A 923 -30.97 -2.36 -14.10
N GLY A 924 -31.46 -3.17 -15.05
CA GLY A 924 -32.80 -3.02 -15.63
C GLY A 924 -33.90 -3.13 -14.58
N LEU A 925 -33.72 -4.01 -13.59
CA LEU A 925 -34.65 -4.17 -12.49
C LEU A 925 -34.68 -2.93 -11.58
N ALA A 926 -33.52 -2.41 -11.17
CA ALA A 926 -33.43 -1.17 -10.39
C ALA A 926 -34.11 0.01 -11.11
N LEU A 927 -33.86 0.17 -12.42
CA LEU A 927 -34.50 1.18 -13.26
C LEU A 927 -36.03 1.02 -13.24
N SER A 928 -36.52 -0.18 -13.57
CA SER A 928 -37.97 -0.43 -13.67
C SER A 928 -38.69 -0.23 -12.33
N LEU A 929 -38.05 -0.57 -11.20
CA LEU A 929 -38.59 -0.36 -9.85
C LEU A 929 -38.67 1.13 -9.49
N ILE A 930 -37.67 1.94 -9.83
CA ILE A 930 -37.73 3.40 -9.63
C ILE A 930 -38.85 4.02 -10.47
N PHE A 931 -38.97 3.61 -11.73
CA PHE A 931 -40.03 4.11 -12.61
C PHE A 931 -41.42 3.70 -12.10
N ALA A 932 -41.56 2.48 -11.58
CA ALA A 932 -42.78 2.01 -10.94
C ALA A 932 -43.09 2.78 -9.66
N ALA A 933 -42.08 3.05 -8.81
CA ALA A 933 -42.25 3.84 -7.60
C ALA A 933 -42.81 5.24 -7.91
N GLU A 934 -42.28 5.90 -8.94
CA GLU A 934 -42.78 7.21 -9.37
C GLU A 934 -44.15 7.15 -10.05
N LEU A 935 -44.47 6.06 -10.74
CA LEU A 935 -45.82 5.84 -11.26
C LEU A 935 -46.83 5.67 -10.12
N HIS A 936 -46.50 4.92 -9.09
CA HIS A 936 -47.34 4.74 -7.91
C HIS A 936 -47.46 6.02 -7.08
N GLN A 937 -46.37 6.78 -6.95
CA GLN A 937 -46.38 8.16 -6.41
C GLN A 937 -47.39 9.02 -7.19
N ARG A 938 -47.31 9.01 -8.52
CA ARG A 938 -48.25 9.70 -9.39
C ARG A 938 -49.68 9.15 -9.31
N ARG A 939 -49.92 7.94 -8.80
CA ARG A 939 -51.28 7.42 -8.54
C ARG A 939 -51.78 7.70 -7.11
N CYS A 940 -50.99 8.42 -6.30
CA CYS A 940 -51.23 8.63 -4.87
C CYS A 940 -51.29 7.29 -4.07
N ASP A 941 -50.53 6.29 -4.51
CA ASP A 941 -50.39 4.99 -3.85
C ASP A 941 -49.04 4.93 -3.11
N GLU A 942 -49.03 5.54 -1.92
CA GLU A 942 -47.82 5.74 -1.11
C GLU A 942 -47.18 4.41 -0.69
N GLN A 943 -48.01 3.40 -0.39
CA GLN A 943 -47.54 2.08 0.04
C GLN A 943 -46.78 1.37 -1.08
N ARG A 944 -47.35 1.31 -2.30
CA ARG A 944 -46.67 0.66 -3.43
C ARG A 944 -45.46 1.46 -3.92
N ALA A 945 -45.51 2.78 -3.82
CA ALA A 945 -44.36 3.64 -4.09
C ALA A 945 -43.19 3.32 -3.13
N LEU A 946 -43.48 3.18 -1.83
CA LEU A 946 -42.50 2.83 -0.81
C LEU A 946 -41.90 1.43 -1.02
N GLU A 947 -42.72 0.43 -1.34
CA GLU A 947 -42.28 -0.94 -1.62
C GLU A 947 -41.31 -0.99 -2.81
N CYS A 948 -41.65 -0.32 -3.91
CA CYS A 948 -40.79 -0.24 -5.09
C CYS A 948 -39.50 0.53 -4.83
N ALA A 949 -39.57 1.65 -4.09
CA ALA A 949 -38.40 2.44 -3.71
C ALA A 949 -37.43 1.65 -2.82
N ASN A 950 -37.94 0.93 -1.83
CA ASN A 950 -37.12 0.07 -0.95
C ASN A 950 -36.44 -1.06 -1.73
N ALA A 951 -37.17 -1.71 -2.65
CA ALA A 951 -36.59 -2.75 -3.50
C ALA A 951 -35.48 -2.20 -4.42
N ALA A 952 -35.66 -1.00 -4.97
CA ALA A 952 -34.65 -0.34 -5.77
C ALA A 952 -33.41 0.06 -4.96
N ILE A 953 -33.59 0.58 -3.73
CA ILE A 953 -32.50 0.95 -2.82
C ILE A 953 -31.65 -0.27 -2.46
N ALA A 954 -32.29 -1.38 -2.07
CA ALA A 954 -31.58 -2.61 -1.68
C ALA A 954 -30.70 -3.10 -2.84
N LEU A 955 -31.28 -3.23 -4.03
CA LEU A 955 -30.56 -3.66 -5.23
C LEU A 955 -29.43 -2.69 -5.62
N SER A 956 -29.65 -1.38 -5.45
CA SER A 956 -28.66 -0.36 -5.76
C SER A 956 -27.49 -0.33 -4.78
N ASN A 957 -27.72 -0.67 -3.50
CA ASN A 957 -26.64 -0.82 -2.51
C ASN A 957 -25.76 -2.03 -2.81
N ASP A 958 -26.38 -3.17 -3.16
CA ASP A 958 -25.67 -4.41 -3.44
C ASP A 958 -24.77 -4.29 -4.69
N HIS A 959 -25.19 -3.49 -5.68
CA HIS A 959 -24.50 -3.37 -6.98
C HIS A 959 -23.86 -2.00 -7.25
N GLY A 960 -23.95 -1.04 -6.32
CA GLY A 960 -23.32 0.27 -6.45
C GLY A 960 -23.99 1.25 -7.42
N PHE A 961 -25.31 1.16 -7.65
CA PHE A 961 -26.05 2.02 -8.59
C PHE A 961 -26.45 3.37 -7.96
N GLN A 962 -25.50 4.29 -7.84
CA GLN A 962 -25.64 5.55 -7.11
C GLN A 962 -26.84 6.42 -7.55
N LEU A 963 -27.13 6.51 -8.84
CA LEU A 963 -28.27 7.28 -9.36
C LEU A 963 -29.61 6.76 -8.81
N TYR A 964 -29.83 5.45 -8.87
CA TYR A 964 -31.09 4.83 -8.43
C TYR A 964 -31.18 4.73 -6.92
N LEU A 965 -30.05 4.64 -6.22
CA LEU A 965 -29.99 4.78 -4.78
C LEU A 965 -30.48 6.17 -4.35
N ALA A 966 -29.93 7.24 -4.94
CA ALA A 966 -30.33 8.61 -4.64
C ALA A 966 -31.81 8.86 -4.95
N TRP A 967 -32.26 8.46 -6.15
CA TRP A 967 -33.66 8.62 -6.58
C TRP A 967 -34.63 7.83 -5.70
N GLY A 968 -34.32 6.56 -5.40
CA GLY A 968 -35.12 5.72 -4.52
C GLY A 968 -35.20 6.29 -3.11
N THR A 969 -34.11 6.88 -2.61
CA THR A 969 -34.06 7.54 -1.29
C THR A 969 -35.02 8.74 -1.23
N ILE A 970 -35.07 9.55 -2.29
CA ILE A 970 -36.03 10.68 -2.39
C ILE A 970 -37.47 10.15 -2.39
N LEU A 971 -37.77 9.13 -3.19
CA LEU A 971 -39.12 8.56 -3.28
C LEU A 971 -39.57 7.89 -1.97
N ARG A 972 -38.65 7.20 -1.29
CA ARG A 972 -38.88 6.66 0.05
C ARG A 972 -39.17 7.78 1.06
N GLY A 973 -38.39 8.85 1.03
CA GLY A 973 -38.60 10.01 1.90
C GLY A 973 -39.95 10.67 1.68
N TRP A 974 -40.36 10.84 0.42
CA TRP A 974 -41.69 11.34 0.07
C TRP A 974 -42.82 10.44 0.60
N ALA A 975 -42.71 9.12 0.43
CA ALA A 975 -43.73 8.19 0.91
C ALA A 975 -43.84 8.17 2.44
N LEU A 976 -42.71 8.25 3.16
CA LEU A 976 -42.70 8.37 4.63
C LEU A 976 -43.32 9.68 5.12
N ALA A 977 -43.06 10.78 4.42
CA ALA A 977 -43.73 12.05 4.69
C ALA A 977 -45.24 11.94 4.44
N GLY A 978 -45.67 11.22 3.40
CA GLY A 978 -47.10 10.96 3.16
C GLY A 978 -47.79 10.17 4.29
N GLN A 979 -47.07 9.23 4.90
CA GLN A 979 -47.55 8.41 6.02
C GLN A 979 -47.46 9.10 7.40
N GLY A 980 -47.14 10.40 7.44
CA GLY A 980 -47.11 11.21 8.68
C GLY A 980 -45.72 11.36 9.33
N SER A 981 -44.68 10.74 8.80
CA SER A 981 -43.29 10.89 9.27
C SER A 981 -42.60 12.05 8.54
N HIS A 982 -43.11 13.27 8.73
CA HIS A 982 -42.76 14.44 7.92
C HIS A 982 -41.28 14.83 8.01
N GLU A 983 -40.74 14.99 9.22
CA GLU A 983 -39.36 15.46 9.42
C GLU A 983 -38.34 14.43 8.92
N ASP A 984 -38.50 13.16 9.29
CA ASP A 984 -37.65 12.05 8.84
C ASP A 984 -37.71 11.87 7.33
N GLY A 985 -38.91 11.97 6.74
CA GLY A 985 -39.11 11.88 5.30
C GLY A 985 -38.38 13.00 4.55
N ILE A 986 -38.54 14.25 5.00
CA ILE A 986 -37.86 15.42 4.41
C ILE A 986 -36.35 15.31 4.53
N ALA A 987 -35.82 14.92 5.70
CA ALA A 987 -34.39 14.72 5.90
C ALA A 987 -33.83 13.67 4.94
N LEU A 988 -34.57 12.57 4.73
CA LEU A 988 -34.19 11.53 3.78
C LEU A 988 -34.20 12.04 2.34
N MET A 989 -35.18 12.85 1.95
CA MET A 989 -35.22 13.48 0.63
C MET A 989 -34.02 14.42 0.41
N GLN A 990 -33.68 15.26 1.39
CA GLN A 990 -32.52 16.15 1.32
C GLN A 990 -31.20 15.37 1.17
N GLN A 991 -31.05 14.27 1.91
CA GLN A 991 -29.91 13.36 1.74
C GLN A 991 -29.86 12.78 0.32
N GLY A 992 -31.01 12.37 -0.21
CA GLY A 992 -31.13 11.87 -1.58
C GLY A 992 -30.76 12.93 -2.64
N PHE A 993 -31.13 14.20 -2.46
CA PHE A 993 -30.71 15.29 -3.36
C PHE A 993 -29.20 15.54 -3.32
N SER A 994 -28.60 15.57 -2.13
CA SER A 994 -27.15 15.70 -1.99
C SER A 994 -26.41 14.57 -2.72
N ALA A 995 -26.91 13.33 -2.59
CA ALA A 995 -26.39 12.18 -3.33
C ALA A 995 -26.61 12.33 -4.84
N LEU A 996 -27.78 12.79 -5.29
CA LEU A 996 -28.09 12.99 -6.70
C LEU A 996 -27.18 14.06 -7.34
N ASP A 997 -26.97 15.18 -6.67
CA ASP A 997 -26.10 16.27 -7.13
C ASP A 997 -24.66 15.78 -7.33
N SER A 998 -24.18 14.88 -6.46
CA SER A 998 -22.85 14.26 -6.60
C SER A 998 -22.68 13.43 -7.88
N THR A 999 -23.79 12.97 -8.50
CA THR A 999 -23.76 12.24 -9.79
C THR A 999 -23.70 13.16 -11.01
N GLY A 1000 -23.94 14.46 -10.83
CA GLY A 1000 -24.02 15.45 -11.92
C GLY A 1000 -25.23 15.32 -12.85
N ALA A 1001 -26.22 14.47 -12.50
CA ALA A 1001 -27.46 14.29 -13.23
C ALA A 1001 -28.46 15.39 -12.88
N ILE A 1002 -28.99 16.06 -13.92
CA ILE A 1002 -29.96 17.17 -13.79
C ILE A 1002 -31.36 16.75 -14.27
N LEU A 1003 -31.42 15.81 -15.22
CA LEU A 1003 -32.68 15.32 -15.79
C LEU A 1003 -33.63 14.76 -14.72
N GLY A 1004 -34.88 15.21 -14.70
CA GLY A 1004 -35.90 14.77 -13.76
C GLY A 1004 -35.83 15.44 -12.38
N GLN A 1005 -34.76 16.21 -12.08
CA GLN A 1005 -34.67 16.99 -10.83
C GLN A 1005 -35.84 17.97 -10.63
N PRO A 1006 -36.37 18.68 -11.66
CA PRO A 1006 -37.53 19.54 -11.46
C PRO A 1006 -38.74 18.83 -10.85
N SER A 1007 -39.08 17.63 -11.34
CA SER A 1007 -40.18 16.83 -10.80
C SER A 1007 -39.91 16.37 -9.38
N LEU A 1008 -38.69 15.92 -9.09
CA LEU A 1008 -38.29 15.50 -7.73
C LEU A 1008 -38.35 16.64 -6.72
N LEU A 1009 -37.91 17.84 -7.11
CA LEU A 1009 -38.03 19.04 -6.28
C LEU A 1009 -39.50 19.36 -6.01
N GLY A 1010 -40.39 19.11 -6.98
CA GLY A 1010 -41.84 19.16 -6.78
C GLY A 1010 -42.31 18.23 -5.66
N LEU A 1011 -41.78 17.01 -5.56
CA LEU A 1011 -42.10 16.09 -4.46
C LEU A 1011 -41.61 16.61 -3.11
N LEU A 1012 -40.43 17.23 -3.07
CA LEU A 1012 -39.91 17.82 -1.83
C LEU A 1012 -40.75 19.02 -1.40
N ALA A 1013 -41.19 19.85 -2.35
CA ALA A 1013 -42.12 20.94 -2.07
C ALA A 1013 -43.47 20.43 -1.55
N ASP A 1014 -44.00 19.33 -2.10
CA ASP A 1014 -45.20 18.66 -1.58
C ASP A 1014 -45.00 18.19 -0.13
N ALA A 1015 -43.88 17.52 0.17
CA ALA A 1015 -43.55 17.09 1.52
C ALA A 1015 -43.43 18.26 2.52
N TYR A 1016 -42.80 19.37 2.12
CA TYR A 1016 -42.76 20.60 2.92
C TYR A 1016 -44.14 21.19 3.16
N GLY A 1017 -45.00 21.21 2.13
CA GLY A 1017 -46.39 21.66 2.25
C GLY A 1017 -47.18 20.83 3.27
N ARG A 1018 -47.09 19.49 3.19
CA ARG A 1018 -47.72 18.58 4.17
C ARG A 1018 -47.21 18.77 5.60
N ALA A 1019 -45.95 19.17 5.74
CA ALA A 1019 -45.35 19.52 7.03
C ALA A 1019 -45.73 20.93 7.54
N GLY A 1020 -46.53 21.69 6.79
CA GLY A 1020 -46.89 23.08 7.12
C GLY A 1020 -45.77 24.09 6.87
N GLN A 1021 -44.66 23.68 6.25
CA GLN A 1021 -43.49 24.53 5.97
C GLN A 1021 -43.64 25.25 4.62
N CYS A 1022 -44.70 26.06 4.48
CA CYS A 1022 -45.12 26.65 3.21
C CYS A 1022 -44.04 27.54 2.57
N ASP A 1023 -43.30 28.33 3.35
CA ASP A 1023 -42.21 29.17 2.84
C ASP A 1023 -41.10 28.33 2.19
N ALA A 1024 -40.74 27.20 2.81
CA ALA A 1024 -39.76 26.29 2.25
C ALA A 1024 -40.29 25.63 0.97
N ALA A 1025 -41.54 25.18 0.99
CA ALA A 1025 -42.20 24.59 -0.17
C ALA A 1025 -42.26 25.53 -1.38
N LEU A 1026 -42.59 26.81 -1.18
CA LEU A 1026 -42.63 27.81 -2.26
C LEU A 1026 -41.26 28.14 -2.83
N ARG A 1027 -40.21 28.20 -1.97
CA ARG A 1027 -38.83 28.36 -2.46
C ARG A 1027 -38.43 27.18 -3.34
N VAL A 1028 -38.62 25.95 -2.87
CA VAL A 1028 -38.28 24.73 -3.63
C VAL A 1028 -39.09 24.66 -4.94
N THR A 1029 -40.37 25.04 -4.92
CA THR A 1029 -41.20 25.08 -6.13
C THR A 1029 -40.69 26.12 -7.15
N ARG A 1030 -40.20 27.27 -6.68
CA ARG A 1030 -39.58 28.30 -7.54
C ARG A 1030 -38.29 27.78 -8.17
N ASP A 1031 -37.47 27.09 -7.39
CA ASP A 1031 -36.22 26.49 -7.87
C ASP A 1031 -36.51 25.41 -8.93
N ALA A 1032 -37.50 24.55 -8.67
CA ALA A 1032 -37.97 23.53 -9.62
C ALA A 1032 -38.44 24.14 -10.95
N LEU A 1033 -39.28 25.20 -10.91
CA LEU A 1033 -39.75 25.89 -12.11
C LEU A 1033 -38.63 26.62 -12.86
N THR A 1034 -37.65 27.17 -12.14
CA THR A 1034 -36.48 27.82 -12.75
C THR A 1034 -35.61 26.79 -13.46
N LEU A 1035 -35.39 25.64 -12.83
CA LEU A 1035 -34.62 24.53 -13.39
C LEU A 1035 -35.32 23.95 -14.63
N ALA A 1036 -36.63 23.68 -14.57
CA ALA A 1036 -37.44 23.22 -15.70
C ALA A 1036 -37.32 24.13 -16.94
N ARG A 1037 -37.33 25.45 -16.73
CA ARG A 1037 -37.13 26.43 -17.82
C ARG A 1037 -35.71 26.43 -18.36
N GLY A 1038 -34.71 26.28 -17.48
CA GLY A 1038 -33.30 26.25 -17.86
C GLY A 1038 -32.91 24.99 -18.64
N THR A 1039 -33.54 23.86 -18.35
CA THR A 1039 -33.29 22.58 -19.04
C THR A 1039 -34.22 22.33 -20.24
N GLY A 1040 -35.34 23.06 -20.31
CA GLY A 1040 -36.39 22.81 -21.29
C GLY A 1040 -37.26 21.58 -20.96
N GLU A 1041 -37.17 21.05 -19.74
CA GLU A 1041 -37.98 19.92 -19.26
C GLU A 1041 -39.37 20.41 -18.86
N ARG A 1042 -40.39 20.11 -19.67
CA ARG A 1042 -41.72 20.76 -19.59
C ARG A 1042 -42.86 19.85 -19.15
N PHE A 1043 -42.71 18.54 -19.30
CA PHE A 1043 -43.80 17.57 -19.13
C PHE A 1043 -44.48 17.58 -17.74
N ASP A 1044 -43.82 18.11 -16.72
CA ASP A 1044 -44.33 18.20 -15.35
C ASP A 1044 -44.47 19.65 -14.85
N GLU A 1045 -44.23 20.64 -15.73
CA GLU A 1045 -44.42 22.06 -15.42
C GLU A 1045 -45.85 22.37 -14.93
N PRO A 1046 -46.93 21.80 -15.52
CA PRO A 1046 -48.28 22.00 -15.00
C PRO A 1046 -48.43 21.52 -13.55
N THR A 1047 -47.81 20.41 -13.17
CA THR A 1047 -47.83 19.87 -11.80
C THR A 1047 -47.20 20.85 -10.81
N LEU A 1048 -46.05 21.43 -11.15
CA LEU A 1048 -45.33 22.39 -10.31
C LEU A 1048 -46.11 23.69 -10.13
N ILE A 1049 -46.77 24.16 -11.19
CA ILE A 1049 -47.62 25.36 -11.13
C ILE A 1049 -48.86 25.11 -10.27
N ARG A 1050 -49.50 23.94 -10.39
CA ARG A 1050 -50.61 23.52 -9.52
C ARG A 1050 -50.16 23.48 -8.06
N LEU A 1051 -49.03 22.83 -7.77
CA LEU A 1051 -48.50 22.75 -6.41
C LEU A 1051 -48.22 24.13 -5.83
N LYS A 1052 -47.65 25.06 -6.62
CA LYS A 1052 -47.50 26.46 -6.21
C LYS A 1052 -48.84 27.06 -5.77
N GLY A 1053 -49.90 26.87 -6.57
CA GLY A 1053 -51.24 27.37 -6.23
C GLY A 1053 -51.78 26.80 -4.91
N GLU A 1054 -51.58 25.50 -4.65
CA GLU A 1054 -51.99 24.86 -3.40
C GLU A 1054 -51.23 25.41 -2.18
N LEU A 1055 -49.93 25.65 -2.32
CA LEU A 1055 -49.10 26.22 -1.25
C LEU A 1055 -49.47 27.68 -0.95
N LEU A 1056 -49.83 28.47 -1.97
CA LEU A 1056 -50.32 29.84 -1.78
C LEU A 1056 -51.64 29.89 -0.98
N LEU A 1057 -52.54 28.93 -1.22
CA LEU A 1057 -53.78 28.85 -0.43
C LEU A 1057 -53.53 28.55 1.05
N GLN A 1058 -52.47 27.81 1.38
CA GLN A 1058 -52.14 27.47 2.77
C GLN A 1058 -51.59 28.65 3.60
N MET A 1059 -51.03 29.69 2.96
CA MET A 1059 -50.42 30.85 3.65
C MET A 1059 -51.41 31.97 4.02
N THR A 1060 -52.68 31.84 3.61
CA THR A 1060 -53.82 32.76 3.79
C THR A 1060 -53.71 34.14 3.10
N ALA A 1061 -54.65 34.37 2.16
CA ALA A 1061 -55.02 35.60 1.43
C ALA A 1061 -54.50 35.83 -0.01
N GLU A 1062 -54.11 34.80 -0.76
CA GLU A 1062 -53.74 34.89 -2.19
C GLU A 1062 -54.67 34.08 -3.14
N ASP A 1063 -55.98 34.04 -2.87
CA ASP A 1063 -56.97 33.31 -3.68
C ASP A 1063 -56.88 33.60 -5.19
N ASN A 1064 -56.67 34.86 -5.57
CA ASN A 1064 -56.56 35.26 -6.98
C ASN A 1064 -55.29 34.74 -7.64
N GLU A 1065 -54.17 34.69 -6.92
CA GLU A 1065 -52.90 34.18 -7.46
C GLU A 1065 -52.90 32.64 -7.54
N ALA A 1066 -53.52 31.98 -6.56
CA ALA A 1066 -53.75 30.54 -6.60
C ALA A 1066 -54.69 30.13 -7.76
N GLU A 1067 -55.81 30.84 -7.94
CA GLU A 1067 -56.73 30.64 -9.07
C GLU A 1067 -56.01 30.82 -10.41
N ALA A 1068 -55.18 31.86 -10.55
CA ALA A 1068 -54.36 32.08 -11.75
C ALA A 1068 -53.34 30.95 -11.99
N CYS A 1069 -52.73 30.40 -10.93
CA CYS A 1069 -51.85 29.24 -11.04
C CYS A 1069 -52.61 28.01 -11.57
N PHE A 1070 -53.77 27.68 -11.02
CA PHE A 1070 -54.54 26.52 -11.47
C PHE A 1070 -55.02 26.67 -12.91
N LEU A 1071 -55.55 27.84 -13.30
CA LEU A 1071 -55.98 28.10 -14.68
C LEU A 1071 -54.82 27.97 -15.66
N LYS A 1072 -53.64 28.49 -15.30
CA LYS A 1072 -52.42 28.34 -16.10
C LYS A 1072 -52.00 26.88 -16.22
N ALA A 1073 -52.03 26.13 -15.13
CA ALA A 1073 -51.68 24.71 -15.11
C ALA A 1073 -52.63 23.88 -15.98
N ILE A 1074 -53.94 24.13 -15.91
CA ILE A 1074 -54.95 23.47 -16.76
C ILE A 1074 -54.70 23.78 -18.23
N ALA A 1075 -54.46 25.05 -18.58
CA ALA A 1075 -54.19 25.45 -19.96
C ALA A 1075 -52.94 24.75 -20.55
N LEU A 1076 -51.86 24.68 -19.77
CA LEU A 1076 -50.64 23.98 -20.18
C LEU A 1076 -50.86 22.46 -20.28
N ALA A 1077 -51.50 21.84 -19.28
CA ALA A 1077 -51.79 20.41 -19.31
C ALA A 1077 -52.67 20.04 -20.52
N ARG A 1078 -53.62 20.92 -20.89
CA ARG A 1078 -54.48 20.74 -22.06
C ARG A 1078 -53.72 20.85 -23.39
N ASP A 1079 -52.79 21.81 -23.50
CA ASP A 1079 -51.92 21.98 -24.68
C ASP A 1079 -51.00 20.76 -24.90
N GLU A 1080 -50.47 20.21 -23.80
CA GLU A 1080 -49.60 19.02 -23.82
C GLU A 1080 -50.37 17.70 -23.97
N GLY A 1081 -51.69 17.71 -23.77
CA GLY A 1081 -52.53 16.52 -23.72
C GLY A 1081 -52.38 15.69 -22.43
N ALA A 1082 -51.85 16.29 -21.36
CA ALA A 1082 -51.59 15.70 -20.06
C ALA A 1082 -52.86 15.55 -19.19
N ARG A 1083 -53.80 14.71 -19.63
CA ARG A 1083 -55.16 14.56 -19.04
C ARG A 1083 -55.16 14.24 -17.54
N SER A 1084 -54.25 13.41 -17.06
CA SER A 1084 -54.18 13.08 -15.62
C SER A 1084 -53.82 14.30 -14.77
N ILE A 1085 -52.93 15.15 -15.28
CA ILE A 1085 -52.57 16.41 -14.61
C ILE A 1085 -53.67 17.45 -14.76
N GLU A 1086 -54.33 17.52 -15.92
CA GLU A 1086 -55.48 18.39 -16.16
C GLU A 1086 -56.58 18.13 -15.11
N LEU A 1087 -56.91 16.86 -14.84
CA LEU A 1087 -57.88 16.47 -13.83
C LEU A 1087 -57.47 16.91 -12.42
N ARG A 1088 -56.20 16.72 -12.04
CA ARG A 1088 -55.67 17.18 -10.75
C ARG A 1088 -55.75 18.69 -10.58
N CYS A 1089 -55.37 19.44 -11.61
CA CYS A 1089 -55.43 20.90 -11.57
C CYS A 1089 -56.88 21.39 -11.47
N ALA A 1090 -57.80 20.75 -12.19
CA ALA A 1090 -59.22 21.04 -12.09
C ALA A 1090 -59.82 20.68 -10.73
N LEU A 1091 -59.35 19.63 -10.08
CA LEU A 1091 -59.74 19.27 -8.71
C LEU A 1091 -59.33 20.35 -7.70
N SER A 1092 -58.10 20.84 -7.77
CA SER A 1092 -57.62 21.93 -6.91
C SER A 1092 -58.40 23.23 -7.16
N LEU A 1093 -58.67 23.57 -8.42
CA LEU A 1093 -59.48 24.74 -8.79
C LEU A 1093 -60.94 24.60 -8.33
N ALA A 1094 -61.55 23.43 -8.51
CA ALA A 1094 -62.93 23.16 -8.09
C ALA A 1094 -63.09 23.27 -6.57
N ARG A 1095 -62.10 22.82 -5.77
CA ARG A 1095 -62.08 23.01 -4.32
C ARG A 1095 -62.05 24.49 -3.92
N LEU A 1096 -61.21 25.30 -4.59
CA LEU A 1096 -61.14 26.74 -4.38
C LEU A 1096 -62.45 27.44 -4.78
N TRP A 1097 -63.01 27.10 -5.93
CA TRP A 1097 -64.29 27.64 -6.37
C TRP A 1097 -65.44 27.23 -5.45
N HIS A 1098 -65.42 26.03 -4.89
CA HIS A 1098 -66.37 25.61 -3.88
C HIS A 1098 -66.31 26.47 -2.62
N SER A 1099 -65.10 26.73 -2.09
CA SER A 1099 -64.93 27.61 -0.91
C SER A 1099 -65.34 29.06 -1.19
N GLN A 1100 -65.32 29.49 -2.46
CA GLN A 1100 -65.80 30.80 -2.91
C GLN A 1100 -67.29 30.82 -3.31
N GLY A 1101 -68.02 29.70 -3.19
CA GLY A 1101 -69.44 29.58 -3.56
C GLY A 1101 -69.73 29.47 -5.06
N LYS A 1102 -68.70 29.34 -5.91
CA LYS A 1102 -68.81 29.17 -7.38
C LYS A 1102 -69.11 27.70 -7.77
N ASN A 1103 -70.09 27.07 -7.13
CA ASN A 1103 -70.34 25.62 -7.24
C ASN A 1103 -70.69 25.14 -8.66
N LEU A 1104 -71.42 25.95 -9.43
CA LEU A 1104 -71.78 25.60 -10.82
C LEU A 1104 -70.54 25.51 -11.72
N ALA A 1105 -69.61 26.45 -11.60
CA ALA A 1105 -68.36 26.47 -12.37
C ALA A 1105 -67.45 25.29 -11.97
N ALA A 1106 -67.35 25.01 -10.66
CA ALA A 1106 -66.63 23.86 -10.13
C ALA A 1106 -67.18 22.52 -10.64
N ARG A 1107 -68.51 22.38 -10.70
CA ARG A 1107 -69.16 21.16 -11.22
C ARG A 1107 -68.94 20.99 -12.72
N GLN A 1108 -69.03 22.07 -13.51
CA GLN A 1108 -68.88 22.04 -14.96
C GLN A 1108 -67.46 21.62 -15.38
N ILE A 1109 -66.42 22.21 -14.78
CA ILE A 1109 -65.04 21.90 -15.14
C ILE A 1109 -64.66 20.45 -14.82
N LEU A 1110 -65.13 19.92 -13.67
CA LEU A 1110 -64.92 18.51 -13.32
C LEU A 1110 -65.65 17.56 -14.28
N ALA A 1111 -66.90 17.88 -14.65
CA ALA A 1111 -67.69 17.08 -15.59
C ALA A 1111 -67.03 17.00 -16.97
N GLU A 1112 -66.55 18.13 -17.48
CA GLU A 1112 -65.87 18.24 -18.78
C GLU A 1112 -64.65 17.32 -18.82
N ILE A 1113 -63.78 17.40 -17.82
CA ILE A 1113 -62.49 16.68 -17.82
C ILE A 1113 -62.69 15.19 -17.49
N GLN A 1114 -63.56 14.84 -16.53
CA GLN A 1114 -63.85 13.43 -16.23
C GLN A 1114 -64.43 12.68 -17.44
N GLY A 1115 -65.22 13.36 -18.28
CA GLY A 1115 -65.76 12.79 -19.51
C GLY A 1115 -64.71 12.39 -20.56
N LEU A 1116 -63.46 12.84 -20.41
CA LEU A 1116 -62.35 12.53 -21.33
C LEU A 1116 -61.63 11.21 -20.99
N PHE A 1117 -61.88 10.63 -19.81
CA PHE A 1117 -61.25 9.38 -19.34
C PHE A 1117 -62.01 8.15 -19.84
N LYS A 1118 -61.27 7.13 -20.28
CA LYS A 1118 -61.81 5.85 -20.76
C LYS A 1118 -61.48 4.66 -19.84
N GLU A 1119 -60.58 4.86 -18.90
CA GLU A 1119 -60.07 3.87 -17.94
C GLU A 1119 -59.60 4.60 -16.66
N GLY A 1120 -59.19 3.88 -15.61
CA GLY A 1120 -58.68 4.50 -14.37
C GLY A 1120 -59.73 5.05 -13.40
N PHE A 1121 -60.97 4.55 -13.47
CA PHE A 1121 -62.08 4.99 -12.60
C PHE A 1121 -61.86 4.67 -11.11
N ASP A 1122 -60.88 3.83 -10.80
CA ASP A 1122 -60.46 3.47 -9.45
C ASP A 1122 -59.40 4.39 -8.87
N THR A 1123 -58.80 5.28 -9.68
CA THR A 1123 -57.77 6.22 -9.23
C THR A 1123 -58.31 7.23 -8.23
N VAL A 1124 -57.45 7.64 -7.29
CA VAL A 1124 -57.81 8.58 -6.21
C VAL A 1124 -58.34 9.89 -6.77
N ASP A 1125 -57.68 10.47 -7.78
CA ASP A 1125 -58.06 11.75 -8.36
C ASP A 1125 -59.44 11.68 -9.03
N TRP A 1126 -59.73 10.59 -9.74
CA TRP A 1126 -61.02 10.41 -10.40
C TRP A 1126 -62.16 10.24 -9.40
N ARG A 1127 -61.94 9.43 -8.34
CA ARG A 1127 -62.91 9.26 -7.25
C ARG A 1127 -63.16 10.56 -6.50
N GLN A 1128 -62.11 11.30 -6.13
CA GLN A 1128 -62.25 12.58 -5.45
C GLN A 1128 -62.96 13.63 -6.31
N ALA A 1129 -62.71 13.66 -7.62
CA ALA A 1129 -63.44 14.53 -8.54
C ALA A 1129 -64.92 14.16 -8.60
N LYS A 1130 -65.26 12.86 -8.62
CA LYS A 1130 -66.64 12.38 -8.61
C LYS A 1130 -67.34 12.72 -7.28
N GLU A 1131 -66.70 12.43 -6.17
CA GLU A 1131 -67.21 12.75 -4.83
C GLU A 1131 -67.45 14.25 -4.70
N LEU A 1132 -66.49 15.10 -5.08
CA LEU A 1132 -66.66 16.55 -5.04
C LEU A 1132 -67.80 17.01 -5.96
N GLN A 1133 -67.94 16.43 -7.15
CA GLN A 1133 -69.04 16.73 -8.06
C GLN A 1133 -70.42 16.38 -7.48
N GLU A 1134 -70.51 15.26 -6.75
CA GLU A 1134 -71.73 14.85 -6.03
C GLU A 1134 -72.05 15.82 -4.88
N HIS A 1135 -71.04 16.34 -4.17
CA HIS A 1135 -71.23 17.34 -3.10
C HIS A 1135 -71.56 18.75 -3.61
N LEU A 1136 -71.18 19.07 -4.85
CA LEU A 1136 -71.47 20.33 -5.53
C LEU A 1136 -72.87 20.38 -6.18
N SER A 1137 -73.60 19.26 -6.13
CA SER A 1137 -74.97 19.09 -6.64
C SER A 1137 -76.01 19.49 -5.60
#